data_AF-A0A969YNQ8-F1
#
_entry.id   AF-A0A969YNQ8-F1
#
_cell.length_a   1.000
_cell.length_b   1.000
_cell.length_c   1.000
_cell.angle_alpha   90.00
_cell.angle_beta   90.00
_cell.angle_gamma   90.00
#
_symmetry.space_group_name_H-M   'P 1'
#
loop_
_entity.id
_entity.type
_entity.pdbx_description
1 polymer ?
#
loop_
_entity_poly.entity_id
_entity_poly.type
_entity_poly.pdbx_seq_one_letter_code
_entity_poly.pdbx_strand_id
1 'polypeptide(L)'
;MRQRFVSATACFLMVILFTASSVLSIDYPMGDNGKPQDYELTIKRFRDELSQSEAYIKALPSSFDWRTKGWVTAAKDQGSCGSCWAFAAVGVLESRILMSKYAIPKVFNLSEQQQISCNDVMHGCSGGSMSALKFWENKGPSKEISRGYPSKDGSEYPCSNFDRVNTLVWHTRDYYTVDTNITDMKTSIYQDGPAYFRFDVYSDFQDFWRAGKQGQVYLQSSGIIRGGHAVLIIGWDDTRQAWLCRNSWGSTQGPNGDGTFWIGYAGHAHDLNFGMASMRLGGWARLSSANSNEYPKDMAVDRKGNVFLTGQYHGGASGHEYGMSTFSYDPDGNLRWKRRYDGPLANSDDYGTAIAVDGSGNVYVAGGSKGSLQDLDYDFTTIKYDANGNRKWVRRYTASSGSRDSAEAIAVDSSGNVYVTGESDGATATIKYDTDGKRKWLRRWRTRVHEDGCRRIAVDAVGNAYVLAGVKGAESGYDFALAKYDPNGNRKWIKHYNGPANQDDIAKALAVDGSGNLYVTGLAKGTASGFVTLKYDSAGNLKWHRWSNGAHGESIALDSSGNAYVAGLAMCNSSYCYLTVKFDADGNRQWAKRHHSGPTRDDYPLAIGVDGTGNIYVTGNSRDRQSNSSGILTVKYAANGERAWISRYRWSKDSDEAPCGLAIDETGHVYIAAQNSAGQSPDQSRQHLILKYHNGTAP
;
A
#
# COMPACT_ATOMS: atom_id res chain seq x y z
N MET A 1 62.31 28.47 -54.80
CA MET A 1 61.15 29.28 -55.26
C MET A 1 60.01 28.33 -55.64
N ARG A 2 58.79 28.82 -55.90
CA ARG A 2 57.58 28.09 -56.38
C ARG A 2 57.91 27.07 -57.51
N GLN A 3 57.19 25.97 -57.79
CA GLN A 3 55.99 25.27 -57.26
C GLN A 3 55.97 23.83 -57.92
N ARG A 4 54.98 22.91 -57.91
CA ARG A 4 53.55 22.82 -57.49
C ARG A 4 53.11 21.33 -57.35
N PHE A 5 52.08 21.04 -56.53
CA PHE A 5 51.22 19.82 -56.46
C PHE A 5 51.82 18.39 -56.40
N VAL A 6 51.22 17.55 -55.55
CA VAL A 6 51.50 16.11 -55.33
C VAL A 6 50.24 15.28 -55.64
N SER A 7 50.41 14.06 -56.15
CA SER A 7 49.34 13.11 -56.49
C SER A 7 48.93 12.19 -55.32
N ALA A 8 47.78 11.52 -55.45
CA ALA A 8 47.24 10.63 -54.42
C ALA A 8 47.42 9.12 -54.76
N THR A 9 47.02 8.27 -53.80
CA THR A 9 46.66 6.83 -53.89
C THR A 9 47.71 5.81 -53.41
N ALA A 10 47.43 5.22 -52.24
CA ALA A 10 47.96 3.93 -51.75
C ALA A 10 46.96 3.33 -50.73
N CYS A 11 47.08 2.05 -50.38
CA CYS A 11 46.01 1.25 -49.74
C CYS A 11 46.07 1.12 -48.20
N PHE A 12 44.99 0.57 -47.64
CA PHE A 12 44.85 -0.12 -46.34
C PHE A 12 46.16 -0.79 -45.82
N LEU A 13 46.43 -0.96 -44.51
CA LEU A 13 45.52 -1.25 -43.38
C LEU A 13 46.18 -0.86 -42.01
N MET A 14 45.46 -1.10 -40.91
CA MET A 14 45.91 -1.13 -39.49
C MET A 14 46.05 0.20 -38.69
N VAL A 15 45.07 0.40 -37.80
CA VAL A 15 45.17 0.80 -36.37
C VAL A 15 46.30 1.75 -35.92
N ILE A 16 45.90 2.95 -35.48
CA ILE A 16 46.27 3.54 -34.17
C ILE A 16 45.21 4.56 -33.77
N LEU A 17 44.97 4.77 -32.46
CA LEU A 17 43.95 5.68 -31.95
C LEU A 17 44.39 7.14 -32.07
N PHE A 18 43.43 8.04 -32.31
CA PHE A 18 43.50 9.41 -31.80
C PHE A 18 42.19 9.78 -31.10
N THR A 19 42.26 9.90 -29.78
CA THR A 19 41.19 10.42 -28.93
C THR A 19 41.21 11.94 -28.96
N ALA A 20 40.07 12.56 -29.29
CA ALA A 20 39.90 14.01 -29.31
C ALA A 20 38.52 14.46 -28.77
N SER A 21 37.98 13.72 -27.81
CA SER A 21 36.79 14.14 -27.06
C SER A 21 37.17 15.14 -25.98
N SER A 22 37.42 16.39 -26.37
CA SER A 22 37.61 17.52 -25.43
C SER A 22 36.27 17.94 -24.81
N VAL A 23 35.61 17.01 -24.13
CA VAL A 23 34.61 17.32 -23.13
C VAL A 23 35.36 17.89 -21.93
N LEU A 24 34.94 19.06 -21.45
CA LEU A 24 35.41 19.57 -20.16
C LEU A 24 34.81 18.69 -19.06
N SER A 25 35.53 17.63 -18.68
CA SER A 25 35.29 16.89 -17.45
C SER A 25 35.56 17.82 -16.27
N ILE A 26 34.52 18.51 -15.81
CA ILE A 26 34.54 19.13 -14.48
C ILE A 26 34.51 17.97 -13.49
N ASP A 27 35.68 17.60 -12.99
CA ASP A 27 35.85 16.59 -11.94
C ASP A 27 35.25 17.09 -10.63
N TYR A 28 33.92 16.98 -10.50
CA TYR A 28 33.23 17.06 -9.22
C TYR A 28 33.59 15.80 -8.41
N PRO A 29 34.39 15.89 -7.34
CA PRO A 29 34.88 14.70 -6.69
C PRO A 29 33.84 14.17 -5.70
N MET A 30 33.40 12.93 -5.92
CA MET A 30 32.69 12.02 -5.01
C MET A 30 31.77 12.64 -3.94
N GLY A 31 30.46 12.72 -4.21
CA GLY A 31 29.45 12.86 -3.15
C GLY A 31 28.12 13.48 -3.58
N ASP A 32 27.76 14.63 -3.01
CA ASP A 32 26.53 15.37 -3.35
C ASP A 32 26.79 16.44 -4.43
N ASN A 33 26.10 16.27 -5.56
CA ASN A 33 26.28 17.02 -6.80
C ASN A 33 25.45 18.33 -6.87
N GLY A 34 24.68 18.69 -5.83
CA GLY A 34 24.10 20.02 -5.67
C GLY A 34 22.57 20.12 -5.73
N LYS A 35 22.07 21.28 -6.18
CA LYS A 35 20.63 21.63 -6.16
C LYS A 35 19.81 20.69 -7.07
N PRO A 36 18.63 20.23 -6.63
CA PRO A 36 17.67 19.55 -7.50
C PRO A 36 17.06 20.53 -8.51
N GLN A 37 16.60 20.03 -9.65
CA GLN A 37 16.04 20.87 -10.73
C GLN A 37 14.81 21.68 -10.30
N ASP A 38 14.06 21.21 -9.30
CA ASP A 38 12.85 21.83 -8.77
C ASP A 38 13.04 22.62 -7.45
N TYR A 39 14.29 22.89 -7.05
CA TYR A 39 14.65 23.57 -5.79
C TYR A 39 13.82 24.84 -5.49
N GLU A 40 13.60 25.71 -6.48
CA GLU A 40 12.88 26.98 -6.28
C GLU A 40 11.36 26.73 -6.07
N LEU A 41 10.81 25.64 -6.61
CA LEU A 41 9.41 25.23 -6.42
C LEU A 41 9.19 24.64 -5.02
N THR A 42 10.13 23.80 -4.57
CA THR A 42 10.03 23.11 -3.27
C THR A 42 10.24 24.06 -2.10
N ILE A 43 11.20 24.99 -2.18
CA ILE A 43 11.35 26.05 -1.17
C ILE A 43 10.11 26.94 -1.11
N LYS A 44 9.52 27.32 -2.25
CA LYS A 44 8.31 28.14 -2.25
C LYS A 44 7.17 27.43 -1.50
N ARG A 45 6.87 26.16 -1.84
CA ARG A 45 5.80 25.40 -1.18
C ARG A 45 6.01 25.30 0.33
N PHE A 46 7.25 25.10 0.78
CA PHE A 46 7.60 25.05 2.19
C PHE A 46 7.42 26.40 2.91
N ARG A 47 7.81 27.53 2.30
CA ARG A 47 7.55 28.87 2.87
C ARG A 47 6.04 29.19 2.95
N ASP A 48 5.27 28.80 1.92
CA ASP A 48 3.82 28.96 1.89
C ASP A 48 3.14 28.17 3.05
N GLU A 49 3.63 26.96 3.37
CA GLU A 49 3.20 26.17 4.53
C GLU A 49 3.66 26.78 5.88
N LEU A 50 4.93 27.20 6.00
CA LEU A 50 5.47 27.81 7.23
C LEU A 50 4.72 29.07 7.66
N SER A 51 4.17 29.83 6.71
CA SER A 51 3.42 31.08 7.00
C SER A 51 2.25 30.89 7.97
N GLN A 52 1.76 29.66 8.12
CA GLN A 52 0.65 29.30 9.02
C GLN A 52 1.13 28.93 10.44
N SER A 53 2.43 29.02 10.74
CA SER A 53 3.06 28.45 11.94
C SER A 53 3.73 29.45 12.90
N GLU A 54 3.50 30.76 12.75
CA GLU A 54 4.19 31.82 13.54
C GLU A 54 4.21 31.61 15.07
N ALA A 55 3.15 31.02 15.63
CA ALA A 55 3.06 30.73 17.06
C ALA A 55 4.06 29.66 17.54
N TYR A 56 4.43 28.72 16.65
CA TYR A 56 5.35 27.63 16.93
C TYR A 56 6.82 28.09 16.85
N ILE A 57 7.13 28.97 15.90
CA ILE A 57 8.48 29.55 15.72
C ILE A 57 8.97 30.24 17.01
N LYS A 58 8.06 30.85 17.77
CA LYS A 58 8.33 31.50 19.07
C LYS A 58 8.56 30.53 20.24
N ALA A 59 8.44 29.22 20.03
CA ALA A 59 8.52 28.19 21.08
C ALA A 59 9.69 27.20 20.90
N LEU A 60 10.59 27.44 19.95
CA LEU A 60 11.75 26.58 19.69
C LEU A 60 12.73 26.57 20.89
N PRO A 61 13.22 25.39 21.35
CA PRO A 61 14.21 25.32 22.42
C PRO A 61 15.61 25.78 21.97
N SER A 62 16.42 26.27 22.91
CA SER A 62 17.79 26.74 22.65
C SER A 62 18.77 25.63 22.27
N SER A 63 18.45 24.37 22.59
CA SER A 63 19.17 23.20 22.10
C SER A 63 18.25 22.00 22.00
N PHE A 64 18.57 21.08 21.09
CA PHE A 64 17.73 19.93 20.80
C PHE A 64 18.51 18.79 20.14
N ASP A 65 18.10 17.53 20.38
CA ASP A 65 18.75 16.33 19.86
C ASP A 65 17.74 15.17 19.75
N TRP A 66 17.46 14.71 18.53
CA TRP A 66 16.52 13.62 18.27
C TRP A 66 16.98 12.24 18.78
N ARG A 67 18.27 12.03 19.06
CA ARG A 67 18.76 10.79 19.71
C ARG A 67 18.08 10.58 21.06
N THR A 68 17.75 11.65 21.78
CA THR A 68 17.03 11.60 23.07
C THR A 68 15.62 11.01 22.99
N LYS A 69 15.07 10.85 21.79
CA LYS A 69 13.76 10.20 21.53
C LYS A 69 13.88 8.79 20.94
N GLY A 70 15.10 8.32 20.64
CA GLY A 70 15.32 7.06 19.91
C GLY A 70 14.92 7.14 18.43
N TRP A 71 14.75 8.34 17.88
CA TRP A 71 14.27 8.58 16.51
C TRP A 71 15.41 8.83 15.50
N VAL A 72 16.63 8.41 15.84
CA VAL A 72 17.84 8.47 15.01
C VAL A 72 18.50 7.10 15.06
N THR A 73 18.77 6.52 13.90
CA THR A 73 19.52 5.26 13.77
C THR A 73 21.03 5.51 13.89
N ALA A 74 21.78 4.54 14.41
CA ALA A 74 23.24 4.65 14.56
C ALA A 74 23.92 4.98 13.21
N ALA A 75 25.04 5.71 13.25
CA ALA A 75 25.81 5.99 12.05
C ALA A 75 26.35 4.68 11.42
N LYS A 76 26.19 4.54 10.11
CA LYS A 76 26.78 3.45 9.31
C LYS A 76 28.05 3.95 8.61
N ASP A 77 28.77 3.05 7.95
CA ASP A 77 29.97 3.38 7.17
C ASP A 77 29.72 3.19 5.67
N GLN A 78 29.88 4.27 4.88
CA GLN A 78 29.78 4.26 3.42
C GLN A 78 31.02 3.65 2.73
N GLY A 79 32.12 3.45 3.47
CA GLY A 79 33.39 2.96 2.95
C GLY A 79 33.99 3.89 1.89
N SER A 80 34.58 3.32 0.84
CA SER A 80 35.21 4.05 -0.27
C SER A 80 34.24 4.55 -1.35
N CYS A 81 32.93 4.35 -1.17
CA CYS A 81 31.89 4.70 -2.15
C CYS A 81 31.34 6.11 -1.86
N GLY A 82 31.14 6.94 -2.89
CA GLY A 82 30.59 8.31 -2.78
C GLY A 82 29.09 8.39 -2.48
N SER A 83 28.55 7.44 -1.72
CA SER A 83 27.12 7.21 -1.48
C SER A 83 26.51 7.97 -0.30
N CYS A 84 27.21 8.95 0.28
CA CYS A 84 26.72 9.76 1.42
C CYS A 84 25.28 10.28 1.24
N TRP A 85 24.91 10.64 0.00
CA TRP A 85 23.55 11.02 -0.40
C TRP A 85 22.49 9.96 -0.04
N ALA A 86 22.81 8.67 -0.19
CA ALA A 86 21.92 7.56 0.18
C ALA A 86 21.83 7.39 1.70
N PHE A 87 22.95 7.50 2.42
CA PHE A 87 22.97 7.42 3.90
C PHE A 87 22.22 8.56 4.58
N ALA A 88 22.26 9.76 3.99
CA ALA A 88 21.45 10.90 4.43
C ALA A 88 19.96 10.67 4.10
N ALA A 89 19.62 10.28 2.86
CA ALA A 89 18.23 10.09 2.44
C ALA A 89 17.53 8.90 3.14
N VAL A 90 18.21 7.77 3.33
CA VAL A 90 17.74 6.66 4.17
C VAL A 90 17.65 7.10 5.63
N GLY A 91 18.61 7.86 6.15
CA GLY A 91 18.56 8.39 7.52
C GLY A 91 17.31 9.22 7.81
N VAL A 92 16.88 10.07 6.86
CA VAL A 92 15.61 10.80 6.97
C VAL A 92 14.43 9.84 7.00
N LEU A 93 14.39 8.87 6.07
CA LEU A 93 13.30 7.89 5.97
C LEU A 93 13.18 7.02 7.23
N GLU A 94 14.29 6.48 7.74
CA GLU A 94 14.35 5.72 8.99
C GLU A 94 13.83 6.56 10.16
N SER A 95 14.27 7.82 10.26
CA SER A 95 13.81 8.73 11.31
C SER A 95 12.31 9.01 11.20
N ARG A 96 11.78 9.32 10.00
CA ARG A 96 10.34 9.53 9.78
C ARG A 96 9.51 8.29 10.15
N ILE A 97 10.02 7.08 9.87
CA ILE A 97 9.35 5.83 10.23
C ILE A 97 9.36 5.65 11.75
N LEU A 98 10.48 5.87 12.43
CA LEU A 98 10.62 5.80 13.90
C LEU A 98 9.75 6.83 14.63
N MET A 99 9.61 8.04 14.07
CA MET A 99 8.74 9.10 14.56
C MET A 99 7.26 8.79 14.37
N SER A 100 6.92 7.95 13.40
CA SER A 100 5.53 7.59 13.14
C SER A 100 4.97 6.73 14.28
N LYS A 101 3.72 7.03 14.69
CA LYS A 101 2.94 6.25 15.68
C LYS A 101 2.70 4.77 15.32
N TYR A 102 3.22 4.34 14.17
CA TYR A 102 3.14 3.01 13.59
C TYR A 102 4.44 2.22 13.72
N ALA A 103 5.51 2.84 14.22
CA ALA A 103 6.81 2.21 14.40
C ALA A 103 6.65 0.94 15.27
N ILE A 104 6.84 -0.23 14.67
CA ILE A 104 7.05 -1.46 15.43
C ILE A 104 8.30 -1.21 16.29
N PRO A 105 8.25 -1.33 17.63
CA PRO A 105 9.31 -0.86 18.53
C PRO A 105 10.59 -1.70 18.40
N LYS A 106 11.38 -1.39 17.38
CA LYS A 106 12.69 -1.96 17.04
C LYS A 106 13.49 -0.88 16.31
N VAL A 107 14.81 -0.95 16.43
CA VAL A 107 15.72 -0.17 15.58
C VAL A 107 15.41 -0.53 14.11
N PHE A 108 14.99 0.46 13.33
CA PHE A 108 14.92 0.29 11.88
C PHE A 108 16.33 0.29 11.32
N ASN A 109 16.54 -0.59 10.33
CA ASN A 109 17.77 -0.70 9.56
C ASN A 109 17.33 -1.01 8.13
N LEU A 110 17.24 0.03 7.31
CA LEU A 110 16.90 -0.03 5.89
C LEU A 110 18.18 -0.15 5.07
N SER A 111 18.09 -0.64 3.83
CA SER A 111 19.27 -0.83 2.98
C SER A 111 19.58 0.41 2.15
N GLU A 112 20.68 1.12 2.44
CA GLU A 112 21.23 2.13 1.52
C GLU A 112 21.61 1.51 0.18
N GLN A 113 22.02 0.23 0.18
CA GLN A 113 22.34 -0.51 -1.04
C GLN A 113 21.15 -0.60 -2.01
N GLN A 114 19.91 -0.64 -1.50
CA GLN A 114 18.72 -0.57 -2.37
C GLN A 114 18.67 0.76 -3.11
N GLN A 115 18.89 1.87 -2.40
CA GLN A 115 18.83 3.20 -3.01
C GLN A 115 19.99 3.42 -3.99
N ILE A 116 21.19 2.93 -3.66
CA ILE A 116 22.39 3.03 -4.51
C ILE A 116 22.22 2.22 -5.81
N SER A 117 21.61 1.03 -5.76
CA SER A 117 21.54 0.10 -6.89
C SER A 117 20.21 0.11 -7.67
N CYS A 118 19.17 0.81 -7.17
CA CYS A 118 17.85 0.94 -7.84
C CYS A 118 17.44 2.38 -8.18
N ASN A 119 18.21 3.41 -7.80
CA ASN A 119 17.84 4.81 -8.09
C ASN A 119 18.51 5.29 -9.38
N ASP A 120 17.88 4.98 -10.51
CA ASP A 120 18.33 5.27 -11.87
C ASP A 120 18.57 6.78 -12.17
N VAL A 121 18.11 7.67 -11.27
CA VAL A 121 18.31 9.13 -11.33
C VAL A 121 19.65 9.57 -10.70
N MET A 122 20.33 8.68 -9.96
CA MET A 122 21.58 8.95 -9.25
C MET A 122 22.75 8.16 -9.87
N HIS A 123 23.99 8.53 -9.49
CA HIS A 123 25.20 7.95 -10.07
C HIS A 123 25.86 6.91 -9.14
N GLY A 124 25.08 6.28 -8.25
CA GLY A 124 25.57 5.26 -7.32
C GLY A 124 26.73 5.78 -6.45
N CYS A 125 27.88 5.11 -6.53
CA CYS A 125 29.11 5.52 -5.83
C CYS A 125 29.82 6.75 -6.44
N SER A 126 29.43 7.22 -7.63
CA SER A 126 29.96 8.46 -8.22
C SER A 126 29.23 9.71 -7.75
N GLY A 127 28.10 9.57 -7.04
CA GLY A 127 27.41 10.67 -6.36
C GLY A 127 25.90 10.71 -6.59
N GLY A 128 25.26 11.73 -6.01
CA GLY A 128 23.81 11.92 -6.04
C GLY A 128 23.40 13.29 -5.51
N SER A 129 22.15 13.44 -5.06
CA SER A 129 21.66 14.67 -4.43
C SER A 129 20.42 14.41 -3.55
N MET A 130 19.95 15.44 -2.86
CA MET A 130 18.72 15.45 -2.07
C MET A 130 17.44 14.97 -2.81
N SER A 131 17.42 15.00 -4.15
CA SER A 131 16.34 14.35 -4.94
C SER A 131 16.20 12.86 -4.66
N ALA A 132 17.21 12.22 -4.07
CA ALA A 132 17.13 10.83 -3.59
C ALA A 132 15.97 10.59 -2.61
N LEU A 133 15.51 11.61 -1.88
CA LEU A 133 14.34 11.53 -1.00
C LEU A 133 13.02 11.23 -1.76
N LYS A 134 12.95 11.56 -3.06
CA LYS A 134 11.82 11.25 -3.95
C LYS A 134 11.79 9.78 -4.41
N PHE A 135 12.90 9.06 -4.33
CA PHE A 135 12.98 7.64 -4.75
C PHE A 135 11.87 6.78 -4.10
N TRP A 136 11.56 7.09 -2.84
CA TRP A 136 10.57 6.38 -2.05
C TRP A 136 9.11 6.76 -2.33
N GLU A 137 8.84 7.71 -3.24
CA GLU A 137 7.47 8.01 -3.72
C GLU A 137 6.91 6.85 -4.54
N ASN A 138 7.79 6.19 -5.31
CA ASN A 138 7.44 5.11 -6.24
C ASN A 138 8.06 3.74 -5.89
N LYS A 139 8.90 3.65 -4.85
CA LYS A 139 9.53 2.41 -4.37
C LYS A 139 9.43 2.30 -2.84
N GLY A 140 8.84 1.23 -2.33
CA GLY A 140 8.88 0.93 -0.89
C GLY A 140 10.29 0.51 -0.42
N PRO A 141 10.75 0.88 0.78
CA PRO A 141 12.06 0.52 1.29
C PRO A 141 12.12 -0.92 1.78
N SER A 142 13.25 -1.55 1.55
CA SER A 142 13.62 -2.85 2.10
C SER A 142 14.45 -2.68 3.37
N LYS A 143 14.34 -3.66 4.28
CA LYS A 143 15.27 -3.80 5.40
C LYS A 143 16.65 -4.21 4.89
N GLU A 144 17.68 -3.85 5.65
CA GLU A 144 19.06 -4.22 5.34
C GLU A 144 19.23 -5.73 5.16
N ILE A 145 19.98 -6.12 4.12
CA ILE A 145 20.19 -7.53 3.76
C ILE A 145 21.27 -8.16 4.64
N SER A 146 21.28 -9.49 4.77
CA SER A 146 22.23 -10.21 5.65
C SER A 146 23.71 -10.10 5.23
N ARG A 147 24.00 -9.63 4.01
CA ARG A 147 25.36 -9.28 3.56
C ARG A 147 25.81 -7.92 4.10
N GLY A 148 24.87 -7.07 4.50
CA GLY A 148 25.06 -5.67 4.84
C GLY A 148 25.53 -4.82 3.66
N TYR A 149 25.68 -3.54 3.94
CA TYR A 149 26.55 -2.64 3.21
C TYR A 149 27.99 -2.72 3.80
N PRO A 150 29.10 -2.58 3.04
CA PRO A 150 29.21 -2.16 1.62
C PRO A 150 29.19 -3.30 0.59
N SER A 151 28.61 -3.02 -0.58
CA SER A 151 29.28 -3.38 -1.84
C SER A 151 30.30 -2.29 -2.18
N LYS A 152 31.47 -2.64 -2.73
CA LYS A 152 32.60 -1.71 -2.84
C LYS A 152 32.40 -0.60 -3.88
N ASP A 153 31.47 -0.78 -4.80
CA ASP A 153 31.27 0.02 -6.01
C ASP A 153 29.78 0.25 -6.36
N GLY A 154 28.85 -0.31 -5.57
CA GLY A 154 27.41 -0.28 -5.85
C GLY A 154 26.94 -1.29 -6.91
N SER A 155 27.85 -2.01 -7.58
CA SER A 155 27.55 -2.86 -8.74
C SER A 155 27.36 -4.34 -8.39
N GLU A 156 28.03 -4.84 -7.33
CA GLU A 156 27.93 -6.26 -6.91
C GLU A 156 26.51 -6.74 -6.53
N TYR A 157 25.53 -5.83 -6.39
CA TYR A 157 24.17 -6.18 -5.96
C TYR A 157 23.08 -5.45 -6.76
N PRO A 158 22.76 -5.91 -7.99
CA PRO A 158 21.85 -5.22 -8.90
C PRO A 158 20.40 -5.15 -8.38
N CYS A 159 19.64 -4.15 -8.84
CA CYS A 159 18.26 -3.88 -8.39
C CYS A 159 17.32 -5.11 -8.48
N SER A 160 17.54 -6.00 -9.46
CA SER A 160 16.79 -7.25 -9.65
C SER A 160 16.81 -8.20 -8.43
N ASN A 161 17.74 -8.01 -7.50
CA ASN A 161 17.76 -8.71 -6.21
C ASN A 161 16.74 -8.12 -5.22
N PHE A 162 16.59 -6.79 -5.17
CA PHE A 162 15.62 -6.11 -4.31
C PHE A 162 14.17 -6.34 -4.75
N ASP A 163 13.96 -6.60 -6.04
CA ASP A 163 12.70 -7.04 -6.65
C ASP A 163 12.08 -8.31 -6.00
N ARG A 164 12.89 -9.05 -5.22
CA ARG A 164 12.51 -10.31 -4.54
C ARG A 164 12.37 -10.21 -3.02
N VAL A 165 12.83 -9.13 -2.38
CA VAL A 165 12.80 -8.99 -0.90
C VAL A 165 11.56 -8.25 -0.42
N ASN A 166 11.44 -8.07 0.90
CA ASN A 166 10.30 -7.39 1.49
C ASN A 166 10.46 -5.87 1.46
N THR A 167 9.86 -5.24 0.45
CA THR A 167 9.54 -3.82 0.40
C THR A 167 8.38 -3.50 1.35
N LEU A 168 8.58 -2.52 2.23
CA LEU A 168 7.64 -2.07 3.24
C LEU A 168 6.59 -1.10 2.66
N VAL A 169 5.51 -0.85 3.39
CA VAL A 169 4.45 0.11 3.01
C VAL A 169 4.88 1.57 2.98
N TRP A 170 6.03 1.91 3.58
CA TRP A 170 6.51 3.28 3.71
C TRP A 170 6.82 3.87 2.33
N HIS A 171 6.21 5.00 2.02
CA HIS A 171 6.47 5.76 0.80
C HIS A 171 6.55 7.24 1.17
N THR A 172 7.42 7.98 0.49
CA THR A 172 7.39 9.45 0.54
C THR A 172 6.05 9.92 -0.01
N ARG A 173 5.40 10.86 0.68
CA ARG A 173 4.21 11.58 0.23
C ARG A 173 4.59 12.79 -0.60
N ASP A 174 5.48 13.59 -0.03
CA ASP A 174 5.98 14.81 -0.63
C ASP A 174 7.38 15.10 -0.09
N TYR A 175 8.29 15.38 -1.03
CA TYR A 175 9.61 15.94 -0.79
C TYR A 175 9.54 17.48 -0.77
N TYR A 176 10.37 18.13 0.05
CA TYR A 176 10.53 19.58 0.07
C TYR A 176 11.95 19.99 0.50
N THR A 177 12.29 21.23 0.17
CA THR A 177 13.56 21.88 0.49
C THR A 177 13.27 23.04 1.43
N VAL A 178 14.18 23.27 2.37
CA VAL A 178 14.11 24.24 3.46
C VAL A 178 15.20 25.28 3.24
N ASP A 179 14.86 26.54 3.48
CA ASP A 179 15.76 27.69 3.35
C ASP A 179 16.96 27.59 4.30
N THR A 180 18.07 28.27 4.00
CA THR A 180 19.28 28.27 4.88
C THR A 180 19.16 29.20 6.09
N ASN A 181 17.98 29.77 6.33
CA ASN A 181 17.68 30.47 7.57
C ASN A 181 17.65 29.48 8.75
N ILE A 182 18.44 29.77 9.79
CA ILE A 182 18.52 28.99 11.04
C ILE A 182 17.12 28.73 11.64
N THR A 183 16.21 29.69 11.53
CA THR A 183 14.84 29.61 12.07
C THR A 183 14.02 28.54 11.35
N ASP A 184 14.06 28.54 10.02
CA ASP A 184 13.32 27.64 9.13
C ASP A 184 13.86 26.22 9.24
N MET A 185 15.19 26.08 9.26
CA MET A 185 15.88 24.81 9.51
C MET A 185 15.48 24.22 10.87
N LYS A 186 15.59 24.99 11.97
CA LYS A 186 15.15 24.53 13.30
C LYS A 186 13.67 24.13 13.31
N THR A 187 12.82 24.91 12.66
CA THR A 187 11.38 24.65 12.62
C THR A 187 11.08 23.31 11.95
N SER A 188 11.64 23.03 10.77
CA SER A 188 11.45 21.73 10.12
C SER A 188 12.15 20.58 10.86
N ILE A 189 13.34 20.78 11.43
CA ILE A 189 13.99 19.76 12.29
C ILE A 189 13.08 19.40 13.47
N TYR A 190 12.43 20.38 14.11
CA TYR A 190 11.63 20.18 15.33
C TYR A 190 10.20 19.67 15.05
N GLN A 191 9.57 20.12 13.96
CA GLN A 191 8.23 19.67 13.54
C GLN A 191 8.27 18.31 12.84
N ASP A 192 9.09 18.20 11.80
CA ASP A 192 9.07 17.05 10.89
C ASP A 192 10.03 15.95 11.32
N GLY A 193 11.18 16.33 11.88
CA GLY A 193 12.24 15.40 12.32
C GLY A 193 13.60 15.59 11.63
N PRO A 194 14.57 14.69 11.89
CA PRO A 194 15.89 14.69 11.27
C PRO A 194 15.85 14.85 9.74
N ALA A 195 16.78 15.62 9.18
CA ALA A 195 16.70 16.11 7.81
C ALA A 195 18.02 15.99 7.03
N TYR A 196 17.92 15.91 5.71
CA TYR A 196 19.06 15.82 4.79
C TYR A 196 19.76 17.18 4.73
N PHE A 197 21.08 17.20 4.89
CA PHE A 197 21.88 18.40 4.83
C PHE A 197 23.12 18.20 3.97
N ARG A 198 23.39 19.18 3.09
CA ARG A 198 24.55 19.21 2.21
C ARG A 198 25.52 20.31 2.63
N PHE A 199 26.80 20.00 2.67
CA PHE A 199 27.89 20.99 2.74
C PHE A 199 29.08 20.51 1.88
N ASP A 200 29.92 21.42 1.43
CA ASP A 200 31.18 21.08 0.76
C ASP A 200 32.25 20.74 1.81
N VAL A 201 32.90 19.60 1.64
CA VAL A 201 33.97 19.14 2.55
C VAL A 201 35.29 19.75 2.11
N TYR A 202 35.96 20.41 3.04
CA TYR A 202 37.32 20.92 2.88
C TYR A 202 38.33 19.95 3.52
N SER A 203 39.62 20.07 3.18
CA SER A 203 40.64 19.19 3.77
C SER A 203 40.74 19.32 5.30
N ASP A 204 40.50 20.51 5.87
CA ASP A 204 40.51 20.72 7.32
C ASP A 204 39.36 20.00 8.06
N PHE A 205 38.25 19.68 7.36
CA PHE A 205 37.20 18.80 7.91
C PHE A 205 37.70 17.37 8.13
N GLN A 206 38.60 16.86 7.28
CA GLN A 206 39.12 15.50 7.42
C GLN A 206 40.05 15.38 8.64
N ASP A 207 40.81 16.43 8.93
CA ASP A 207 41.65 16.53 10.13
C ASP A 207 40.77 16.72 11.39
N PHE A 208 39.75 17.58 11.32
CA PHE A 208 38.73 17.73 12.37
C PHE A 208 38.02 16.40 12.67
N TRP A 209 37.61 15.62 11.67
CA TRP A 209 36.95 14.34 11.88
C TRP A 209 37.84 13.32 12.61
N ARG A 210 39.16 13.36 12.38
CA ARG A 210 40.14 12.41 12.94
C ARG A 210 40.68 12.82 14.32
N ALA A 211 40.81 14.13 14.58
CA ALA A 211 41.50 14.66 15.77
C ALA A 211 40.65 15.63 16.62
N GLY A 212 39.43 15.95 16.17
CA GLY A 212 38.49 16.78 16.91
C GLY A 212 38.01 16.11 18.21
N LYS A 213 37.72 16.93 19.22
CA LYS A 213 37.31 16.47 20.55
C LYS A 213 35.78 16.45 20.69
N GLN A 214 35.27 15.67 21.63
CA GLN A 214 33.84 15.59 21.92
C GLN A 214 33.24 16.97 22.21
N GLY A 215 32.18 17.33 21.50
CA GLY A 215 31.53 18.63 21.61
C GLY A 215 32.24 19.80 20.93
N GLN A 216 33.37 19.58 20.24
CA GLN A 216 34.03 20.59 19.40
C GLN A 216 33.21 20.85 18.13
N VAL A 217 33.07 22.14 17.77
CA VAL A 217 32.37 22.59 16.56
C VAL A 217 33.38 22.72 15.41
N TYR A 218 33.02 22.22 14.22
CA TYR A 218 33.71 22.54 12.98
C TYR A 218 33.24 23.89 12.42
N LEU A 219 34.21 24.70 12.01
CA LEU A 219 34.04 25.90 11.20
C LEU A 219 35.09 25.79 10.10
N GLN A 220 34.75 26.03 8.84
CA GLN A 220 35.75 26.06 7.79
C GLN A 220 36.69 27.26 8.04
N SER A 221 38.00 27.01 7.97
CA SER A 221 39.02 28.02 8.31
C SER A 221 40.20 28.01 7.36
N SER A 222 40.43 26.87 6.68
CA SER A 222 41.56 26.66 5.78
C SER A 222 41.27 25.53 4.78
N GLY A 223 42.31 25.00 4.16
CA GLY A 223 42.21 23.82 3.31
C GLY A 223 41.64 24.07 1.92
N ILE A 224 41.53 22.98 1.16
CA ILE A 224 40.98 22.97 -0.20
C ILE A 224 39.74 22.09 -0.28
N ILE A 225 38.78 22.49 -1.11
CA ILE A 225 37.55 21.74 -1.36
C ILE A 225 37.88 20.31 -1.86
N ARG A 226 37.13 19.33 -1.37
CA ARG A 226 37.28 17.90 -1.66
C ARG A 226 36.07 17.29 -2.36
N GLY A 227 34.91 17.95 -2.33
CA GLY A 227 33.65 17.43 -2.86
C GLY A 227 32.46 17.91 -2.03
N GLY A 228 31.25 17.74 -2.55
CA GLY A 228 30.03 17.91 -1.77
C GLY A 228 29.76 16.68 -0.91
N HIS A 229 29.28 16.84 0.32
CA HIS A 229 28.96 15.74 1.22
C HIS A 229 27.57 15.90 1.81
N ALA A 230 26.90 14.77 2.05
CA ALA A 230 25.55 14.73 2.62
C ALA A 230 25.55 14.02 3.98
N VAL A 231 24.88 14.64 4.96
CA VAL A 231 24.72 14.14 6.33
C VAL A 231 23.27 14.31 6.80
N LEU A 232 22.94 13.69 7.93
CA LEU A 232 21.65 13.85 8.57
C LEU A 232 21.79 14.86 9.72
N ILE A 233 21.17 16.05 9.62
CA ILE A 233 21.01 16.93 10.79
C ILE A 233 19.98 16.27 11.72
N ILE A 234 20.36 16.16 13.00
CA ILE A 234 19.59 15.50 14.06
C ILE A 234 19.31 16.42 15.27
N GLY A 235 19.85 17.65 15.27
CA GLY A 235 19.72 18.58 16.40
C GLY A 235 20.48 19.89 16.21
N TRP A 236 20.48 20.73 17.25
CA TRP A 236 21.20 22.02 17.29
C TRP A 236 21.52 22.45 18.73
N ASP A 237 22.38 23.45 18.90
CA ASP A 237 22.65 24.11 20.17
C ASP A 237 23.09 25.57 19.95
N ASP A 238 22.30 26.51 20.47
CA ASP A 238 22.53 27.96 20.37
C ASP A 238 23.68 28.47 21.24
N THR A 239 24.05 27.76 22.30
CA THR A 239 25.27 28.05 23.08
C THR A 239 26.52 27.72 22.27
N ARG A 240 26.41 26.73 21.38
CA ARG A 240 27.48 26.31 20.45
C ARG A 240 27.45 27.05 19.11
N GLN A 241 26.33 27.73 18.80
CA GLN A 241 26.02 28.26 17.46
C GLN A 241 26.20 27.18 16.37
N ALA A 242 25.70 25.97 16.62
CA ALA A 242 26.02 24.79 15.81
C ALA A 242 24.84 23.80 15.61
N TRP A 243 24.85 23.16 14.45
CA TRP A 243 24.04 21.98 14.13
C TRP A 243 24.72 20.71 14.63
N LEU A 244 23.92 19.73 15.05
CA LEU A 244 24.37 18.37 15.36
C LEU A 244 24.07 17.46 14.15
N CYS A 245 25.12 16.83 13.61
CA CYS A 245 25.04 16.01 12.41
C CYS A 245 25.45 14.56 12.69
N ARG A 246 24.69 13.60 12.17
CA ARG A 246 25.08 12.19 12.05
C ARG A 246 25.72 11.96 10.68
N ASN A 247 26.97 11.49 10.69
CA ASN A 247 27.75 11.21 9.49
C ASN A 247 27.53 9.77 8.98
N SER A 248 28.14 9.45 7.84
CA SER A 248 28.11 8.15 7.17
C SER A 248 29.49 7.44 7.17
N TRP A 249 30.34 7.71 8.17
CA TRP A 249 31.71 7.16 8.31
C TRP A 249 31.89 6.30 9.58
N GLY A 250 30.85 5.56 9.98
CA GLY A 250 30.90 4.55 11.04
C GLY A 250 30.39 4.99 12.44
N SER A 251 29.88 4.02 13.21
CA SER A 251 29.21 4.21 14.51
C SER A 251 30.12 4.49 15.71
N THR A 252 31.44 4.44 15.53
CA THR A 252 32.44 4.61 16.60
C THR A 252 33.48 5.69 16.28
N GLN A 253 33.23 6.46 15.22
CA GLN A 253 34.19 7.39 14.62
C GLN A 253 33.76 8.85 14.85
N GLY A 254 34.65 9.78 14.51
CA GLY A 254 34.38 11.21 14.59
C GLY A 254 34.49 11.81 16.00
N PRO A 255 34.39 13.14 16.12
CA PRO A 255 34.73 13.87 17.35
C PRO A 255 33.92 13.46 18.58
N ASN A 256 32.64 13.10 18.41
CA ASN A 256 31.78 12.68 19.52
C ASN A 256 31.89 11.17 19.86
N GLY A 257 32.62 10.38 19.07
CA GLY A 257 32.84 8.95 19.29
C GLY A 257 31.67 8.02 18.90
N ASP A 258 30.56 8.55 18.38
CA ASP A 258 29.33 7.81 18.02
C ASP A 258 28.93 7.97 16.53
N GLY A 259 29.83 8.49 15.71
CA GLY A 259 29.55 8.88 14.33
C GLY A 259 28.87 10.24 14.16
N THR A 260 28.73 11.03 15.24
CA THR A 260 28.21 12.42 15.17
C THR A 260 29.31 13.48 15.32
N PHE A 261 29.00 14.68 14.86
CA PHE A 261 29.85 15.87 14.98
C PHE A 261 28.99 17.14 15.06
N TRP A 262 29.62 18.26 15.44
CA TRP A 262 29.02 19.58 15.42
C TRP A 262 29.60 20.42 14.29
N ILE A 263 28.75 21.18 13.58
CA ILE A 263 29.13 22.10 12.50
C ILE A 263 28.44 23.45 12.72
N GLY A 264 29.15 24.56 12.49
CA GLY A 264 28.63 25.90 12.79
C GLY A 264 27.41 26.30 11.98
N TYR A 265 26.61 27.22 12.51
CA TYR A 265 25.56 27.93 11.75
C TYR A 265 26.14 28.85 10.67
N ALA A 266 27.41 29.24 10.81
CA ALA A 266 28.16 30.12 9.90
C ALA A 266 29.62 29.63 9.80
N GLY A 267 30.46 30.32 9.04
CA GLY A 267 31.81 29.83 8.70
C GLY A 267 31.81 28.83 7.54
N HIS A 268 30.81 28.95 6.65
CA HIS A 268 30.49 28.04 5.55
C HIS A 268 30.11 28.86 4.30
N ALA A 269 31.01 29.76 3.91
CA ALA A 269 30.68 30.92 3.07
C ALA A 269 30.35 30.59 1.59
N HIS A 270 30.66 29.36 1.15
CA HIS A 270 30.32 28.87 -0.20
C HIS A 270 29.17 27.86 -0.18
N ASP A 271 28.82 27.32 0.99
CA ASP A 271 27.87 26.21 1.19
C ASP A 271 26.40 26.65 1.21
N LEU A 272 26.12 27.87 1.67
CA LEU A 272 24.77 28.32 2.07
C LEU A 272 23.74 28.50 0.94
N ASN A 273 24.06 28.05 -0.28
CA ASN A 273 23.14 28.01 -1.40
C ASN A 273 22.33 26.70 -1.49
N PHE A 274 22.70 25.64 -0.75
CA PHE A 274 22.15 24.30 -0.97
C PHE A 274 20.99 23.90 -0.05
N GLY A 275 20.75 24.59 1.07
CA GLY A 275 19.60 24.34 1.93
C GLY A 275 19.67 23.06 2.75
N MET A 276 18.56 22.80 3.43
CA MET A 276 18.27 21.51 4.07
C MET A 276 17.09 20.88 3.31
N ALA A 277 16.90 19.56 3.36
CA ALA A 277 15.84 18.90 2.62
C ALA A 277 15.20 17.73 3.38
N SER A 278 13.95 17.44 3.07
CA SER A 278 13.11 16.60 3.93
C SER A 278 11.95 15.95 3.18
N MET A 279 11.21 15.08 3.87
CA MET A 279 10.05 14.36 3.36
C MET A 279 8.96 14.22 4.43
N ARG A 280 7.71 14.02 3.98
CA ARG A 280 6.65 13.39 4.79
C ARG A 280 6.34 11.99 4.28
N LEU A 281 5.85 11.11 5.17
CA LEU A 281 5.37 9.76 4.82
C LEU A 281 3.90 9.79 4.36
N GLY A 282 3.57 9.01 3.33
CA GLY A 282 2.20 8.88 2.80
C GLY A 282 1.58 7.51 3.00
N GLY A 283 2.40 6.46 2.99
CA GLY A 283 1.99 5.10 3.33
C GLY A 283 2.17 4.79 4.82
N TRP A 284 1.35 3.90 5.37
CA TRP A 284 1.45 3.43 6.75
C TRP A 284 0.89 2.02 6.96
N ALA A 285 1.25 1.39 8.08
CA ALA A 285 0.66 0.14 8.56
C ALA A 285 0.16 0.32 9.98
N ARG A 286 -1.10 -0.05 10.26
CA ARG A 286 -1.67 -0.01 11.60
C ARG A 286 -2.23 -1.37 12.00
N LEU A 287 -1.71 -1.91 13.09
CA LEU A 287 -2.31 -3.02 13.81
C LEU A 287 -3.32 -2.51 14.86
N SER A 288 -4.29 -3.33 15.23
CA SER A 288 -5.14 -3.14 16.41
C SER A 288 -4.33 -3.29 17.71
N SER A 289 -4.93 -3.04 18.88
CA SER A 289 -4.29 -3.31 20.17
C SER A 289 -3.95 -4.80 20.32
N ALA A 290 -2.89 -5.12 21.07
CA ALA A 290 -2.59 -6.50 21.45
C ALA A 290 -3.81 -7.16 22.12
N ASN A 291 -4.00 -8.46 21.89
CA ASN A 291 -5.12 -9.26 22.41
C ASN A 291 -6.52 -8.65 22.11
N SER A 292 -6.66 -7.92 21.00
CA SER A 292 -7.96 -7.38 20.58
C SER A 292 -8.96 -8.45 20.11
N ASN A 293 -8.45 -9.60 19.65
CA ASN A 293 -9.21 -10.73 19.10
C ASN A 293 -10.27 -10.33 18.06
N GLU A 294 -9.86 -9.51 17.08
CA GLU A 294 -10.71 -8.99 16.02
C GLU A 294 -10.41 -9.71 14.69
N TYR A 295 -11.46 -10.12 14.00
CA TYR A 295 -11.42 -10.95 12.80
C TYR A 295 -12.10 -10.18 11.65
N PRO A 296 -11.37 -9.28 10.94
CA PRO A 296 -11.95 -8.46 9.88
C PRO A 296 -12.34 -9.36 8.70
N LYS A 297 -13.51 -9.10 8.12
CA LYS A 297 -14.06 -9.85 6.98
C LYS A 297 -14.16 -9.04 5.70
N ASP A 298 -14.42 -7.73 5.82
CA ASP A 298 -14.58 -6.83 4.69
C ASP A 298 -14.23 -5.38 5.09
N MET A 299 -13.96 -4.53 4.10
CA MET A 299 -13.61 -3.12 4.28
C MET A 299 -14.28 -2.19 3.26
N ALA A 300 -14.56 -0.96 3.69
CA ALA A 300 -14.97 0.13 2.82
C ALA A 300 -14.12 1.37 3.10
N VAL A 301 -14.03 2.29 2.13
CA VAL A 301 -13.37 3.59 2.29
C VAL A 301 -14.29 4.68 1.76
N ASP A 302 -14.41 5.80 2.48
CA ASP A 302 -15.18 6.97 1.99
C ASP A 302 -14.34 7.92 1.12
N ARG A 303 -15.03 8.88 0.50
CA ARG A 303 -14.43 9.94 -0.35
C ARG A 303 -13.30 10.74 0.32
N LYS A 304 -13.28 10.77 1.65
CA LYS A 304 -12.29 11.53 2.43
C LYS A 304 -11.10 10.66 2.84
N GLY A 305 -11.05 9.38 2.43
CA GLY A 305 -10.01 8.42 2.79
C GLY A 305 -10.21 7.76 4.16
N ASN A 306 -11.40 7.87 4.79
CA ASN A 306 -11.65 7.17 6.05
C ASN A 306 -11.84 5.67 5.79
N VAL A 307 -11.16 4.82 6.55
CA VAL A 307 -11.26 3.36 6.43
C VAL A 307 -12.29 2.81 7.40
N PHE A 308 -13.19 1.95 6.93
CA PHE A 308 -14.18 1.25 7.73
C PHE A 308 -13.97 -0.25 7.60
N LEU A 309 -14.02 -0.97 8.74
CA LEU A 309 -13.91 -2.43 8.79
C LEU A 309 -15.15 -3.03 9.44
N THR A 310 -15.54 -4.23 9.02
CA THR A 310 -16.46 -5.10 9.78
C THR A 310 -15.90 -6.50 9.97
N GLY A 311 -16.42 -7.23 10.96
CA GLY A 311 -16.00 -8.59 11.25
C GLY A 311 -16.60 -9.18 12.52
N GLN A 312 -15.90 -10.17 13.08
CA GLN A 312 -16.24 -10.84 14.34
C GLN A 312 -15.19 -10.53 15.41
N TYR A 313 -15.57 -10.65 16.69
CA TYR A 313 -14.67 -10.65 17.86
C TYR A 313 -14.90 -11.91 18.69
N HIS A 314 -13.83 -12.48 19.25
CA HIS A 314 -13.91 -13.60 20.20
C HIS A 314 -13.14 -13.24 21.49
N GLY A 315 -13.82 -12.95 22.60
CA GLY A 315 -13.10 -12.52 23.80
C GLY A 315 -13.90 -12.61 25.10
N GLY A 316 -13.82 -11.55 25.89
CA GLY A 316 -14.40 -11.50 27.23
C GLY A 316 -13.58 -12.18 28.32
N ALA A 317 -13.92 -11.92 29.58
CA ALA A 317 -13.24 -12.49 30.74
C ALA A 317 -13.43 -14.02 30.88
N SER A 318 -14.40 -14.59 30.17
CA SER A 318 -14.69 -16.03 30.08
C SER A 318 -14.17 -16.69 28.80
N GLY A 319 -13.64 -15.92 27.84
CA GLY A 319 -13.29 -16.43 26.50
C GLY A 319 -14.51 -16.82 25.63
N HIS A 320 -15.71 -16.37 25.99
CA HIS A 320 -16.96 -16.75 25.34
C HIS A 320 -17.82 -15.55 24.89
N GLU A 321 -17.30 -14.31 24.90
CA GLU A 321 -17.97 -13.16 24.31
C GLU A 321 -17.73 -13.13 22.80
N TYR A 322 -18.68 -13.69 22.04
CA TYR A 322 -18.77 -13.56 20.58
C TYR A 322 -19.58 -12.31 20.19
N GLY A 323 -19.68 -12.00 18.90
CA GLY A 323 -20.46 -10.85 18.39
C GLY A 323 -19.72 -9.96 17.38
N MET A 324 -20.46 -9.05 16.75
CA MET A 324 -20.05 -8.27 15.57
C MET A 324 -19.29 -6.99 15.96
N SER A 325 -18.17 -6.72 15.29
CA SER A 325 -17.35 -5.50 15.47
C SER A 325 -17.37 -4.63 14.22
N THR A 326 -17.38 -3.31 14.40
CA THR A 326 -17.28 -2.33 13.31
C THR A 326 -16.34 -1.19 13.72
N PHE A 327 -15.46 -0.77 12.83
CA PHE A 327 -14.45 0.26 13.09
C PHE A 327 -14.49 1.40 12.07
N SER A 328 -14.04 2.58 12.47
CA SER A 328 -13.70 3.68 11.58
C SER A 328 -12.34 4.27 11.94
N TYR A 329 -11.51 4.47 10.92
CA TYR A 329 -10.21 5.12 10.97
C TYR A 329 -10.17 6.34 10.06
N ASP A 330 -9.37 7.34 10.40
CA ASP A 330 -9.10 8.48 9.52
C ASP A 330 -8.00 8.14 8.47
N PRO A 331 -7.74 9.01 7.47
CA PRO A 331 -6.72 8.75 6.44
C PRO A 331 -5.30 8.65 6.98
N ASP A 332 -5.08 9.14 8.19
CA ASP A 332 -3.85 9.05 8.96
C ASP A 332 -3.96 7.97 10.06
N GLY A 333 -4.79 6.95 9.82
CA GLY A 333 -4.86 5.74 10.63
C GLY A 333 -5.18 5.95 12.11
N ASN A 334 -5.76 7.08 12.54
CA ASN A 334 -6.25 7.26 13.92
C ASN A 334 -7.60 6.57 14.09
N LEU A 335 -7.92 6.08 15.30
CA LEU A 335 -9.21 5.42 15.54
C LEU A 335 -10.26 6.51 15.77
N ARG A 336 -11.20 6.66 14.84
CA ARG A 336 -12.31 7.61 14.97
C ARG A 336 -13.41 7.06 15.88
N TRP A 337 -13.77 5.79 15.69
CA TRP A 337 -14.68 5.06 16.58
C TRP A 337 -14.57 3.54 16.41
N LYS A 338 -14.89 2.82 17.49
CA LYS A 338 -15.25 1.39 17.48
C LYS A 338 -16.73 1.26 17.86
N ARG A 339 -17.43 0.32 17.26
CA ARG A 339 -18.76 -0.16 17.68
C ARG A 339 -18.76 -1.67 17.78
N ARG A 340 -19.58 -2.15 18.71
CA ARG A 340 -19.84 -3.56 18.95
C ARG A 340 -21.34 -3.77 18.92
N TYR A 341 -21.77 -4.84 18.29
CA TYR A 341 -23.13 -5.33 18.30
C TYR A 341 -23.09 -6.76 18.84
N ASP A 342 -23.64 -6.92 20.03
CA ASP A 342 -24.03 -8.19 20.63
C ASP A 342 -25.54 -8.35 20.39
N GLY A 343 -25.95 -9.53 19.96
CA GLY A 343 -27.32 -9.82 19.51
C GLY A 343 -28.36 -9.87 20.64
N PRO A 344 -29.65 -10.05 20.30
CA PRO A 344 -30.71 -10.32 21.28
C PRO A 344 -30.48 -11.59 22.12
N LEU A 345 -29.69 -12.55 21.61
CA LEU A 345 -29.05 -13.58 22.42
C LEU A 345 -27.66 -13.08 22.85
N ALA A 346 -27.55 -12.54 24.06
CA ALA A 346 -26.33 -11.90 24.55
C ALA A 346 -25.14 -12.87 24.69
N ASN A 347 -23.94 -12.37 24.39
CA ASN A 347 -22.66 -13.09 24.34
C ASN A 347 -22.66 -14.30 23.38
N SER A 348 -23.37 -14.19 22.26
CA SER A 348 -23.44 -15.27 21.26
C SER A 348 -22.85 -14.87 19.92
N ASP A 349 -22.80 -15.80 18.97
CA ASP A 349 -22.24 -15.53 17.66
C ASP A 349 -23.08 -14.51 16.87
N ASP A 350 -22.56 -13.29 16.79
CA ASP A 350 -22.81 -12.39 15.68
C ASP A 350 -21.50 -12.12 14.93
N TYR A 351 -21.58 -11.87 13.63
CA TYR A 351 -20.41 -11.59 12.78
C TYR A 351 -20.80 -10.68 11.62
N GLY A 352 -19.98 -9.67 11.35
CA GLY A 352 -20.07 -8.89 10.11
C GLY A 352 -19.44 -9.66 8.96
N THR A 353 -20.12 -9.73 7.82
CA THR A 353 -19.63 -10.36 6.58
C THR A 353 -19.21 -9.34 5.54
N ALA A 354 -19.98 -8.26 5.40
CA ALA A 354 -19.79 -7.24 4.38
C ALA A 354 -20.13 -5.82 4.88
N ILE A 355 -19.50 -4.80 4.32
CA ILE A 355 -19.63 -3.39 4.71
C ILE A 355 -19.70 -2.47 3.49
N ALA A 356 -20.59 -1.48 3.55
CA ALA A 356 -20.70 -0.41 2.55
C ALA A 356 -20.74 0.96 3.24
N VAL A 357 -20.36 2.01 2.51
CA VAL A 357 -20.43 3.41 2.98
C VAL A 357 -21.09 4.26 1.91
N ASP A 358 -21.97 5.20 2.30
CA ASP A 358 -22.59 6.13 1.35
C ASP A 358 -21.79 7.43 1.18
N GLY A 359 -22.19 8.26 0.21
CA GLY A 359 -21.55 9.54 -0.09
C GLY A 359 -21.63 10.60 1.04
N SER A 360 -22.36 10.33 2.13
CA SER A 360 -22.39 11.15 3.34
C SER A 360 -21.51 10.58 4.47
N GLY A 361 -20.90 9.42 4.27
CA GLY A 361 -20.12 8.71 5.28
C GLY A 361 -20.95 7.88 6.26
N ASN A 362 -22.23 7.61 6.00
CA ASN A 362 -22.97 6.63 6.80
C ASN A 362 -22.50 5.22 6.46
N VAL A 363 -22.36 4.38 7.47
CA VAL A 363 -21.78 3.04 7.36
C VAL A 363 -22.88 1.99 7.51
N TYR A 364 -22.89 1.02 6.61
CA TYR A 364 -23.88 -0.04 6.54
C TYR A 364 -23.18 -1.39 6.63
N VAL A 365 -23.57 -2.23 7.58
CA VAL A 365 -22.98 -3.56 7.81
C VAL A 365 -24.04 -4.62 7.60
N ALA A 366 -23.67 -5.70 6.90
CA ALA A 366 -24.42 -6.95 6.82
C ALA A 366 -23.69 -8.08 7.56
N GLY A 367 -24.44 -9.08 8.00
CA GLY A 367 -23.90 -10.27 8.67
C GLY A 367 -24.97 -11.19 9.27
N GLY A 368 -24.53 -12.08 10.17
CA GLY A 368 -25.38 -12.97 10.96
C GLY A 368 -25.40 -12.58 12.44
N SER A 369 -26.45 -12.99 13.16
CA SER A 369 -26.65 -12.77 14.60
C SER A 369 -27.62 -13.81 15.15
N LYS A 370 -27.39 -14.44 16.31
CA LYS A 370 -28.25 -15.55 16.78
C LYS A 370 -29.61 -15.13 17.34
N GLY A 371 -30.67 -15.85 16.98
CA GLY A 371 -32.07 -15.49 17.23
C GLY A 371 -32.41 -15.27 18.71
N SER A 372 -32.45 -16.36 19.48
CA SER A 372 -32.77 -16.42 20.92
C SER A 372 -32.31 -17.75 21.54
N LEU A 373 -32.53 -17.99 22.85
CA LEU A 373 -32.31 -19.33 23.44
C LEU A 373 -33.22 -20.43 22.88
N GLN A 374 -34.31 -20.05 22.21
CA GLN A 374 -35.27 -20.96 21.56
C GLN A 374 -35.01 -21.09 20.05
N ASP A 375 -34.12 -20.26 19.51
CA ASP A 375 -33.81 -20.15 18.08
C ASP A 375 -32.31 -19.82 17.96
N LEU A 376 -31.47 -20.85 18.08
CA LEU A 376 -30.01 -20.73 18.19
C LEU A 376 -29.31 -20.52 16.84
N ASP A 377 -30.09 -20.49 15.75
CA ASP A 377 -29.63 -20.21 14.40
C ASP A 377 -29.47 -18.69 14.17
N TYR A 378 -28.87 -18.36 13.03
CA TYR A 378 -28.55 -16.99 12.65
C TYR A 378 -29.72 -16.31 11.93
N ASP A 379 -30.04 -15.08 12.32
CA ASP A 379 -30.82 -14.12 11.54
C ASP A 379 -29.90 -13.31 10.60
N PHE A 380 -30.37 -12.95 9.40
CA PHE A 380 -29.81 -11.81 8.66
C PHE A 380 -29.81 -10.60 9.59
N THR A 381 -28.66 -9.93 9.72
CA THR A 381 -28.55 -8.68 10.47
C THR A 381 -27.99 -7.58 9.58
N THR A 382 -28.66 -6.43 9.60
CA THR A 382 -28.23 -5.22 8.87
C THR A 382 -28.23 -4.03 9.83
N ILE A 383 -27.12 -3.31 9.90
CA ILE A 383 -26.93 -2.19 10.83
C ILE A 383 -26.54 -0.93 10.06
N LYS A 384 -27.15 0.21 10.38
CA LYS A 384 -26.69 1.54 9.94
C LYS A 384 -26.08 2.31 11.10
N TYR A 385 -24.90 2.86 10.87
CA TYR A 385 -24.27 3.89 11.70
C TYR A 385 -24.17 5.20 10.89
N ASP A 386 -24.22 6.36 11.55
CA ASP A 386 -23.78 7.62 10.91
C ASP A 386 -22.25 7.74 10.88
N ALA A 387 -21.74 8.80 10.26
CA ALA A 387 -20.30 9.05 10.12
C ALA A 387 -19.55 9.19 11.47
N ASN A 388 -20.28 9.41 12.58
CA ASN A 388 -19.74 9.48 13.95
C ASN A 388 -19.92 8.16 14.72
N GLY A 389 -20.41 7.12 14.04
CA GLY A 389 -20.64 5.79 14.58
C GLY A 389 -21.95 5.66 15.37
N ASN A 390 -22.85 6.64 15.36
CA ASN A 390 -24.11 6.50 16.11
C ASN A 390 -25.04 5.53 15.38
N ARG A 391 -25.48 4.47 16.06
CA ARG A 391 -26.35 3.44 15.49
C ARG A 391 -27.73 4.03 15.18
N LYS A 392 -28.05 4.21 13.89
CA LYS A 392 -29.30 4.79 13.42
C LYS A 392 -30.43 3.76 13.39
N TRP A 393 -30.13 2.54 12.97
CA TRP A 393 -31.05 1.40 13.04
C TRP A 393 -30.34 0.05 12.97
N VAL A 394 -31.06 -0.97 13.42
CA VAL A 394 -30.78 -2.40 13.17
C VAL A 394 -32.03 -2.99 12.52
N ARG A 395 -31.83 -3.90 11.56
CA ARG A 395 -32.89 -4.74 10.98
C ARG A 395 -32.44 -6.19 11.04
N ARG A 396 -33.32 -7.05 11.53
CA ARG A 396 -33.15 -8.51 11.48
C ARG A 396 -34.16 -9.12 10.52
N TYR A 397 -33.82 -10.25 9.92
CA TYR A 397 -34.71 -11.02 9.07
C TYR A 397 -34.39 -12.51 9.16
N THR A 398 -35.45 -13.32 9.25
CA THR A 398 -35.43 -14.77 9.11
C THR A 398 -36.52 -15.20 8.13
N ALA A 399 -36.33 -16.32 7.44
CA ALA A 399 -37.37 -16.95 6.63
C ALA A 399 -38.45 -17.65 7.49
N SER A 400 -38.04 -18.28 8.59
CA SER A 400 -38.86 -19.12 9.48
C SER A 400 -38.07 -19.41 10.76
N SER A 401 -38.72 -19.51 11.93
CA SER A 401 -38.00 -19.86 13.16
C SER A 401 -37.21 -21.17 13.00
N GLY A 402 -35.93 -21.17 13.40
CA GLY A 402 -34.99 -22.26 13.16
C GLY A 402 -34.41 -22.33 11.74
N SER A 403 -34.56 -21.31 10.89
CA SER A 403 -33.77 -21.21 9.65
C SER A 403 -32.47 -20.46 9.87
N ARG A 404 -31.37 -21.08 9.42
CA ARG A 404 -30.06 -20.42 9.30
C ARG A 404 -30.10 -19.41 8.16
N ASP A 405 -30.22 -18.14 8.52
CA ASP A 405 -30.20 -16.99 7.62
C ASP A 405 -28.87 -16.21 7.80
N SER A 406 -28.02 -16.15 6.76
CA SER A 406 -26.76 -15.39 6.80
C SER A 406 -26.63 -14.42 5.65
N ALA A 407 -26.55 -13.12 5.95
CA ALA A 407 -26.30 -12.09 4.93
C ALA A 407 -24.82 -12.12 4.54
N GLU A 408 -24.52 -12.17 3.23
CA GLU A 408 -23.17 -12.35 2.69
C GLU A 408 -22.60 -11.10 2.01
N ALA A 409 -23.47 -10.25 1.45
CA ALA A 409 -23.05 -9.07 0.71
C ALA A 409 -24.05 -7.91 0.84
N ILE A 410 -23.53 -6.69 0.78
CA ILE A 410 -24.28 -5.44 0.91
C ILE A 410 -23.85 -4.42 -0.14
N ALA A 411 -24.81 -3.63 -0.63
CA ALA A 411 -24.57 -2.47 -1.49
C ALA A 411 -25.49 -1.32 -1.08
N VAL A 412 -25.12 -0.09 -1.44
CA VAL A 412 -25.91 1.12 -1.19
C VAL A 412 -26.01 1.93 -2.48
N ASP A 413 -27.21 2.44 -2.80
CA ASP A 413 -27.38 3.33 -3.96
C ASP A 413 -27.08 4.80 -3.63
N SER A 414 -26.98 5.64 -4.67
CA SER A 414 -26.72 7.08 -4.56
C SER A 414 -27.77 7.85 -3.75
N SER A 415 -28.94 7.25 -3.51
CA SER A 415 -30.02 7.80 -2.67
C SER A 415 -29.99 7.25 -1.22
N GLY A 416 -28.99 6.44 -0.86
CA GLY A 416 -28.85 5.87 0.48
C GLY A 416 -29.81 4.71 0.78
N ASN A 417 -30.43 4.09 -0.23
CA ASN A 417 -31.14 2.83 -0.03
C ASN A 417 -30.14 1.68 0.04
N VAL A 418 -30.41 0.71 0.91
CA VAL A 418 -29.51 -0.40 1.25
C VAL A 418 -30.05 -1.69 0.65
N TYR A 419 -29.18 -2.45 -0.01
CA TYR A 419 -29.50 -3.73 -0.65
C TYR A 419 -28.62 -4.80 -0.03
N VAL A 420 -29.24 -5.84 0.55
CA VAL A 420 -28.56 -6.92 1.27
C VAL A 420 -28.93 -8.24 0.64
N THR A 421 -27.97 -9.16 0.48
CA THR A 421 -28.23 -10.50 -0.05
C THR A 421 -27.47 -11.60 0.71
N GLY A 422 -28.00 -12.81 0.74
CA GLY A 422 -27.42 -13.94 1.47
C GLY A 422 -28.22 -15.24 1.37
N GLU A 423 -27.81 -16.26 2.14
CA GLU A 423 -28.52 -17.55 2.25
C GLU A 423 -29.66 -17.50 3.27
N SER A 424 -30.83 -18.02 2.92
CA SER A 424 -32.04 -17.97 3.75
C SER A 424 -32.93 -19.16 3.42
N ASP A 425 -33.03 -20.17 4.30
CA ASP A 425 -33.81 -21.42 4.10
C ASP A 425 -33.62 -22.02 2.68
N GLY A 426 -32.38 -22.41 2.35
CA GLY A 426 -32.05 -23.03 1.07
C GLY A 426 -32.45 -22.18 -0.15
N ALA A 427 -32.42 -20.85 0.00
CA ALA A 427 -32.76 -19.88 -1.03
C ALA A 427 -31.79 -18.69 -0.96
N THR A 428 -31.62 -17.99 -2.08
CA THR A 428 -31.03 -16.66 -2.07
C THR A 428 -32.11 -15.66 -1.71
N ALA A 429 -31.93 -14.95 -0.60
CA ALA A 429 -32.79 -13.84 -0.20
C ALA A 429 -32.08 -12.51 -0.46
N THR A 430 -32.79 -11.56 -1.07
CA THR A 430 -32.33 -10.19 -1.32
C THR A 430 -33.37 -9.20 -0.78
N ILE A 431 -32.93 -8.20 -0.01
CA ILE A 431 -33.78 -7.22 0.66
C ILE A 431 -33.33 -5.81 0.29
N LYS A 432 -34.28 -4.94 -0.08
CA LYS A 432 -34.05 -3.48 -0.15
C LYS A 432 -34.68 -2.79 1.06
N TYR A 433 -33.88 -1.98 1.75
CA TYR A 433 -34.31 -1.02 2.77
C TYR A 433 -34.12 0.41 2.24
N ASP A 434 -34.91 1.37 2.70
CA ASP A 434 -34.61 2.80 2.52
C ASP A 434 -33.68 3.35 3.60
N THR A 435 -33.42 4.67 3.55
CA THR A 435 -32.50 5.41 4.44
C THR A 435 -32.79 5.20 5.93
N ASP A 436 -34.06 5.03 6.28
CA ASP A 436 -34.58 4.81 7.64
C ASP A 436 -34.74 3.32 7.99
N GLY A 437 -34.29 2.44 7.09
CA GLY A 437 -34.29 1.01 7.27
C GLY A 437 -35.67 0.38 7.06
N LYS A 438 -36.66 1.08 6.48
CA LYS A 438 -37.96 0.47 6.18
C LYS A 438 -37.81 -0.41 4.95
N ARG A 439 -38.23 -1.68 5.07
CA ARG A 439 -38.15 -2.66 3.98
C ARG A 439 -39.03 -2.21 2.82
N LYS A 440 -38.42 -1.87 1.68
CA LYS A 440 -39.11 -1.57 0.41
C LYS A 440 -39.59 -2.86 -0.25
N TRP A 441 -38.72 -3.87 -0.31
CA TRP A 441 -39.06 -5.21 -0.82
C TRP A 441 -38.13 -6.29 -0.27
N LEU A 442 -38.62 -7.53 -0.32
CA LEU A 442 -37.86 -8.78 -0.17
C LEU A 442 -38.12 -9.62 -1.42
N ARG A 443 -37.09 -10.32 -1.91
CA ARG A 443 -37.19 -11.36 -2.93
C ARG A 443 -36.43 -12.58 -2.45
N ARG A 444 -37.02 -13.76 -2.62
CA ARG A 444 -36.38 -15.07 -2.41
C ARG A 444 -36.50 -15.87 -3.70
N TRP A 445 -35.47 -16.61 -4.07
CA TRP A 445 -35.60 -17.72 -5.03
C TRP A 445 -34.83 -18.94 -4.53
N ARG A 446 -35.45 -20.11 -4.62
CA ARG A 446 -34.80 -21.37 -4.21
C ARG A 446 -33.60 -21.64 -5.13
N THR A 447 -32.42 -21.49 -4.56
CA THR A 447 -31.15 -21.98 -5.08
C THR A 447 -30.89 -23.29 -4.37
N ARG A 448 -30.83 -24.43 -5.06
CA ARG A 448 -30.37 -25.69 -4.43
C ARG A 448 -28.89 -25.47 -4.10
N VAL A 449 -28.56 -25.06 -2.87
CA VAL A 449 -27.24 -24.47 -2.56
C VAL A 449 -26.14 -25.52 -2.46
N HIS A 450 -24.90 -25.07 -2.63
CA HIS A 450 -23.71 -25.68 -2.04
C HIS A 450 -23.30 -24.88 -0.78
N GLU A 451 -22.63 -25.51 0.17
CA GLU A 451 -22.18 -24.84 1.40
C GLU A 451 -21.12 -23.74 1.12
N ASP A 452 -20.28 -23.91 0.10
CA ASP A 452 -19.36 -22.86 -0.41
C ASP A 452 -20.03 -21.88 -1.42
N GLY A 453 -21.35 -21.75 -1.39
CA GLY A 453 -22.15 -21.06 -2.41
C GLY A 453 -22.06 -19.52 -2.38
N CYS A 454 -20.97 -18.96 -2.90
CA CYS A 454 -20.71 -17.51 -2.99
C CYS A 454 -21.92 -16.67 -3.47
N ARG A 455 -22.34 -15.68 -2.66
CA ARG A 455 -23.28 -14.63 -3.07
C ARG A 455 -22.63 -13.25 -3.09
N ARG A 456 -23.01 -12.44 -4.09
CA ARG A 456 -22.55 -11.06 -4.26
C ARG A 456 -23.70 -10.18 -4.77
N ILE A 457 -23.64 -8.89 -4.50
CA ILE A 457 -24.59 -7.89 -5.00
C ILE A 457 -23.86 -6.64 -5.47
N ALA A 458 -24.31 -6.06 -6.58
CA ALA A 458 -24.00 -4.70 -6.99
C ALA A 458 -25.29 -3.98 -7.40
N VAL A 459 -25.23 -2.65 -7.45
CA VAL A 459 -26.37 -1.79 -7.79
C VAL A 459 -25.91 -0.75 -8.79
N ASP A 460 -26.66 -0.54 -9.87
CA ASP A 460 -26.34 0.49 -10.87
C ASP A 460 -26.81 1.90 -10.43
N ALA A 461 -26.42 2.92 -11.18
CA ALA A 461 -26.74 4.32 -10.88
C ALA A 461 -28.26 4.64 -10.88
N VAL A 462 -29.10 3.74 -11.40
CA VAL A 462 -30.57 3.86 -11.43
C VAL A 462 -31.21 3.10 -10.25
N GLY A 463 -30.44 2.30 -9.51
CA GLY A 463 -30.92 1.48 -8.41
C GLY A 463 -31.41 0.09 -8.82
N ASN A 464 -31.04 -0.41 -10.02
CA ASN A 464 -31.27 -1.83 -10.33
C ASN A 464 -30.24 -2.68 -9.57
N ALA A 465 -30.70 -3.73 -8.88
CA ALA A 465 -29.84 -4.66 -8.16
C ALA A 465 -29.48 -5.88 -9.01
N TYR A 466 -28.19 -6.23 -9.02
CA TYR A 466 -27.62 -7.36 -9.72
C TYR A 466 -27.06 -8.34 -8.68
N VAL A 467 -27.59 -9.55 -8.64
CA VAL A 467 -27.26 -10.55 -7.62
C VAL A 467 -26.68 -11.80 -8.27
N LEU A 468 -25.55 -12.25 -7.74
CA LEU A 468 -24.94 -13.55 -8.00
C LEU A 468 -25.25 -14.51 -6.85
N ALA A 469 -25.50 -15.78 -7.19
CA ALA A 469 -25.50 -16.89 -6.23
C ALA A 469 -25.06 -18.21 -6.90
N GLY A 470 -24.31 -19.04 -6.19
CA GLY A 470 -24.09 -20.43 -6.58
C GLY A 470 -25.38 -21.26 -6.52
N VAL A 471 -25.56 -22.20 -7.43
CA VAL A 471 -26.72 -23.11 -7.52
C VAL A 471 -26.26 -24.51 -7.92
N LYS A 472 -26.95 -25.57 -7.50
CA LYS A 472 -26.67 -26.93 -7.98
C LYS A 472 -27.16 -27.09 -9.43
N GLY A 473 -26.29 -27.61 -10.29
CA GLY A 473 -26.56 -27.80 -11.71
C GLY A 473 -27.63 -28.86 -11.97
N ALA A 474 -28.17 -28.85 -13.20
CA ALA A 474 -29.31 -29.69 -13.57
C ALA A 474 -28.97 -31.17 -13.76
N GLU A 475 -27.76 -31.46 -14.26
CA GLU A 475 -27.35 -32.81 -14.67
C GLU A 475 -26.25 -33.37 -13.76
N SER A 476 -25.18 -32.59 -13.51
CA SER A 476 -24.22 -32.81 -12.42
C SER A 476 -23.39 -31.56 -12.15
N GLY A 477 -22.82 -31.44 -10.94
CA GLY A 477 -21.96 -30.30 -10.54
C GLY A 477 -22.71 -29.10 -9.93
N TYR A 478 -21.96 -28.01 -9.73
CA TYR A 478 -22.46 -26.72 -9.26
C TYR A 478 -22.35 -25.64 -10.35
N ASP A 479 -23.44 -24.94 -10.62
CA ASP A 479 -23.55 -23.81 -11.54
C ASP A 479 -23.56 -22.49 -10.76
N PHE A 480 -23.71 -21.35 -11.46
CA PHE A 480 -24.15 -20.11 -10.83
C PHE A 480 -25.30 -19.41 -11.56
N ALA A 481 -26.08 -18.64 -10.80
CA ALA A 481 -27.21 -17.86 -11.29
C ALA A 481 -27.00 -16.35 -11.06
N LEU A 482 -27.48 -15.56 -12.02
CA LEU A 482 -27.40 -14.10 -12.06
C LEU A 482 -28.82 -13.54 -12.19
N ALA A 483 -29.26 -12.68 -11.26
CA ALA A 483 -30.59 -12.08 -11.29
C ALA A 483 -30.51 -10.54 -11.28
N LYS A 484 -31.31 -9.89 -12.14
CA LYS A 484 -31.50 -8.42 -12.11
C LYS A 484 -32.88 -8.06 -11.60
N TYR A 485 -32.93 -7.15 -10.64
CA TYR A 485 -34.14 -6.54 -10.10
C TYR A 485 -34.14 -5.04 -10.38
N ASP A 486 -35.30 -4.46 -10.70
CA ASP A 486 -35.45 -3.01 -10.77
C ASP A 486 -35.57 -2.37 -9.36
N PRO A 487 -35.57 -1.03 -9.23
CA PRO A 487 -35.59 -0.37 -7.92
C PRO A 487 -36.81 -0.74 -7.04
N ASN A 488 -37.91 -1.16 -7.67
CA ASN A 488 -39.16 -1.62 -7.03
C ASN A 488 -39.14 -3.13 -6.72
N GLY A 489 -38.06 -3.83 -7.10
CA GLY A 489 -37.86 -5.25 -6.87
C GLY A 489 -38.52 -6.14 -7.93
N ASN A 490 -38.92 -5.63 -9.10
CA ASN A 490 -39.42 -6.51 -10.15
C ASN A 490 -38.24 -7.21 -10.83
N ARG A 491 -38.26 -8.54 -10.91
CA ARG A 491 -37.23 -9.31 -11.61
C ARG A 491 -37.29 -9.00 -13.10
N LYS A 492 -36.26 -8.33 -13.63
CA LYS A 492 -36.12 -8.09 -15.07
C LYS A 492 -35.69 -9.36 -15.80
N TRP A 493 -34.72 -10.08 -15.24
CA TRP A 493 -34.26 -11.37 -15.76
C TRP A 493 -33.59 -12.21 -14.68
N ILE A 494 -33.47 -13.51 -14.96
CA ILE A 494 -32.53 -14.42 -14.31
C ILE A 494 -31.82 -15.23 -15.40
N LYS A 495 -30.50 -15.39 -15.27
CA LYS A 495 -29.66 -16.26 -16.10
C LYS A 495 -29.03 -17.33 -15.22
N HIS A 496 -28.79 -18.49 -15.80
CA HIS A 496 -27.99 -19.56 -15.20
C HIS A 496 -26.79 -19.76 -16.12
N TYR A 497 -25.64 -20.06 -15.55
CA TYR A 497 -24.41 -20.38 -16.28
C TYR A 497 -23.91 -21.75 -15.82
N ASN A 498 -23.79 -22.64 -16.80
CA ASN A 498 -23.12 -23.93 -16.76
C ASN A 498 -22.12 -23.90 -17.92
N GLY A 499 -20.88 -24.30 -17.67
CA GLY A 499 -19.77 -24.31 -18.61
C GLY A 499 -19.85 -25.47 -19.60
N PRO A 500 -19.06 -25.42 -20.70
CA PRO A 500 -19.11 -26.40 -21.79
C PRO A 500 -18.63 -27.82 -21.39
N ALA A 501 -18.28 -28.04 -20.12
CA ALA A 501 -17.83 -29.32 -19.58
C ALA A 501 -18.83 -29.97 -18.60
N ASN A 502 -19.92 -29.29 -18.22
CA ASN A 502 -20.90 -29.77 -17.23
C ASN A 502 -20.26 -30.24 -15.90
N GLN A 503 -19.42 -29.36 -15.31
CA GLN A 503 -18.73 -29.55 -14.02
C GLN A 503 -18.86 -28.28 -13.19
N ASP A 504 -18.23 -28.20 -12.01
CA ASP A 504 -18.45 -27.04 -11.12
C ASP A 504 -17.93 -25.70 -11.69
N ASP A 505 -18.84 -24.78 -11.95
CA ASP A 505 -18.63 -23.38 -12.25
C ASP A 505 -18.86 -22.53 -10.99
N ILE A 506 -17.76 -22.01 -10.44
CA ILE A 506 -17.74 -21.26 -9.18
C ILE A 506 -17.42 -19.80 -9.46
N ALA A 507 -18.45 -18.96 -9.59
CA ALA A 507 -18.30 -17.52 -9.64
C ALA A 507 -17.79 -16.94 -8.31
N LYS A 508 -16.85 -15.99 -8.39
CA LYS A 508 -16.18 -15.39 -7.21
C LYS A 508 -16.52 -13.90 -7.03
N ALA A 509 -16.60 -13.15 -8.12
CA ALA A 509 -16.85 -11.71 -8.09
C ALA A 509 -17.68 -11.23 -9.28
N LEU A 510 -18.34 -10.08 -9.11
CA LEU A 510 -19.08 -9.37 -10.14
C LEU A 510 -18.83 -7.87 -10.04
N ALA A 511 -19.04 -7.16 -11.14
CA ALA A 511 -19.04 -5.71 -11.21
C ALA A 511 -20.07 -5.22 -12.25
N VAL A 512 -20.50 -3.96 -12.16
CA VAL A 512 -21.47 -3.37 -13.10
C VAL A 512 -20.93 -2.04 -13.60
N ASP A 513 -20.95 -1.81 -14.91
CA ASP A 513 -20.47 -0.55 -15.49
C ASP A 513 -21.52 0.58 -15.45
N GLY A 514 -21.12 1.80 -15.80
CA GLY A 514 -22.01 2.97 -15.83
C GLY A 514 -23.18 2.89 -16.83
N SER A 515 -23.17 1.91 -17.74
CA SER A 515 -24.29 1.60 -18.66
C SER A 515 -25.21 0.49 -18.13
N GLY A 516 -24.92 -0.07 -16.95
CA GLY A 516 -25.65 -1.19 -16.37
C GLY A 516 -25.32 -2.54 -17.02
N ASN A 517 -24.18 -2.70 -17.69
CA ASN A 517 -23.73 -4.01 -18.15
C ASN A 517 -23.12 -4.77 -16.96
N LEU A 518 -23.49 -6.04 -16.79
CA LEU A 518 -22.98 -6.90 -15.72
C LEU A 518 -21.75 -7.69 -16.19
N TYR A 519 -20.68 -7.63 -15.40
CA TYR A 519 -19.47 -8.41 -15.57
C TYR A 519 -19.36 -9.42 -14.42
N VAL A 520 -18.94 -10.65 -14.70
CA VAL A 520 -18.79 -11.72 -13.70
C VAL A 520 -17.51 -12.50 -13.98
N THR A 521 -16.78 -12.92 -12.94
CA THR A 521 -15.61 -13.79 -13.08
C THR A 521 -15.62 -14.93 -12.06
N GLY A 522 -15.03 -16.07 -12.43
CA GLY A 522 -14.97 -17.27 -11.59
C GLY A 522 -14.12 -18.39 -12.17
N LEU A 523 -14.09 -19.53 -11.48
CA LEU A 523 -13.62 -20.81 -12.01
C LEU A 523 -14.72 -21.48 -12.84
N ALA A 524 -14.32 -22.14 -13.91
CA ALA A 524 -15.09 -23.13 -14.64
C ALA A 524 -14.28 -24.44 -14.73
N LYS A 525 -14.77 -25.52 -14.12
CA LYS A 525 -14.09 -26.83 -14.15
C LYS A 525 -14.28 -27.55 -15.49
N GLY A 526 -13.36 -28.47 -15.79
CA GLY A 526 -13.36 -29.27 -17.00
C GLY A 526 -11.98 -29.83 -17.35
N THR A 527 -11.88 -30.50 -18.49
CA THR A 527 -10.62 -31.04 -19.05
C THR A 527 -9.51 -30.00 -19.24
N ALA A 528 -9.89 -28.73 -19.41
CA ALA A 528 -8.98 -27.59 -19.37
C ALA A 528 -9.49 -26.53 -18.37
N SER A 529 -9.73 -26.96 -17.11
CA SER A 529 -10.19 -26.11 -16.00
C SER A 529 -9.48 -24.75 -16.01
N GLY A 530 -10.28 -23.69 -15.97
CA GLY A 530 -9.81 -22.33 -16.24
C GLY A 530 -10.77 -21.28 -15.72
N PHE A 531 -10.35 -20.01 -15.74
CA PHE A 531 -11.25 -18.94 -15.35
C PHE A 531 -12.09 -18.46 -16.53
N VAL A 532 -13.35 -18.19 -16.26
CA VAL A 532 -14.29 -17.58 -17.19
C VAL A 532 -14.59 -16.16 -16.74
N THR A 533 -14.66 -15.23 -17.69
CA THR A 533 -15.17 -13.87 -17.48
C THR A 533 -16.29 -13.62 -18.49
N LEU A 534 -17.44 -13.15 -18.01
CA LEU A 534 -18.67 -12.94 -18.77
C LEU A 534 -19.04 -11.44 -18.76
N LYS A 535 -19.56 -10.92 -19.87
CA LYS A 535 -20.26 -9.63 -19.93
C LYS A 535 -21.68 -9.83 -20.45
N TYR A 536 -22.67 -9.39 -19.69
CA TYR A 536 -24.06 -9.27 -20.09
C TYR A 536 -24.45 -7.80 -20.22
N ASP A 537 -25.30 -7.45 -21.19
CA ASP A 537 -25.87 -6.10 -21.26
C ASP A 537 -26.96 -5.86 -20.18
N SER A 538 -27.43 -4.62 -20.08
CA SER A 538 -28.44 -4.22 -19.08
C SER A 538 -29.80 -4.90 -19.26
N ALA A 539 -30.08 -5.46 -20.45
CA ALA A 539 -31.25 -6.30 -20.77
C ALA A 539 -31.00 -7.80 -20.52
N GLY A 540 -29.76 -8.20 -20.24
CA GLY A 540 -29.36 -9.55 -19.90
C GLY A 540 -28.90 -10.40 -21.09
N ASN A 541 -28.59 -9.84 -22.25
CA ASN A 541 -28.01 -10.60 -23.35
C ASN A 541 -26.51 -10.79 -23.12
N LEU A 542 -25.98 -11.99 -23.34
CA LEU A 542 -24.53 -12.22 -23.28
C LEU A 542 -23.86 -11.46 -24.44
N LYS A 543 -22.98 -10.50 -24.13
CA LYS A 543 -22.23 -9.72 -25.10
C LYS A 543 -20.92 -10.41 -25.48
N TRP A 544 -20.23 -10.98 -24.49
CA TRP A 544 -19.07 -11.84 -24.70
C TRP A 544 -18.79 -12.72 -23.49
N HIS A 545 -18.01 -13.78 -23.72
CA HIS A 545 -17.32 -14.54 -22.70
C HIS A 545 -15.83 -14.67 -23.08
N ARG A 546 -14.95 -14.82 -22.09
CA ARG A 546 -13.51 -15.05 -22.26
C ARG A 546 -13.03 -16.13 -21.28
N TRP A 547 -12.06 -16.92 -21.74
CA TRP A 547 -11.53 -18.08 -21.04
C TRP A 547 -10.02 -17.92 -20.78
N SER A 548 -9.52 -18.54 -19.71
CA SER A 548 -8.08 -18.64 -19.42
C SER A 548 -7.77 -19.94 -18.68
N ASN A 549 -7.29 -20.93 -19.44
CA ASN A 549 -7.00 -22.30 -18.99
C ASN A 549 -5.85 -22.32 -17.95
N GLY A 550 -5.92 -23.23 -16.98
CA GLY A 550 -4.89 -23.39 -15.95
C GLY A 550 -4.83 -22.24 -14.93
N ALA A 551 -5.98 -21.60 -14.68
CA ALA A 551 -6.13 -20.45 -13.80
C ALA A 551 -7.55 -20.35 -13.19
N HIS A 552 -7.71 -19.55 -12.13
CA HIS A 552 -8.97 -19.36 -11.39
C HIS A 552 -9.20 -17.87 -11.18
N GLY A 553 -10.38 -17.33 -11.49
CA GLY A 553 -10.67 -15.90 -11.41
C GLY A 553 -11.28 -15.56 -10.05
N GLU A 554 -10.59 -14.75 -9.25
CA GLU A 554 -10.96 -14.47 -7.85
C GLU A 554 -11.62 -13.10 -7.67
N SER A 555 -11.19 -12.08 -8.41
CA SER A 555 -11.72 -10.71 -8.29
C SER A 555 -11.75 -9.98 -9.62
N ILE A 556 -12.69 -9.04 -9.78
CA ILE A 556 -12.85 -8.20 -10.97
C ILE A 556 -13.10 -6.73 -10.58
N ALA A 557 -12.46 -5.81 -11.30
CA ALA A 557 -12.70 -4.38 -11.24
C ALA A 557 -12.94 -3.83 -12.66
N LEU A 558 -13.63 -2.69 -12.76
CA LEU A 558 -13.93 -2.00 -14.01
C LEU A 558 -13.42 -0.56 -13.95
N ASP A 559 -12.94 -0.01 -15.06
CA ASP A 559 -12.75 1.44 -15.18
C ASP A 559 -13.99 2.14 -15.76
N SER A 560 -13.95 3.47 -15.80
CA SER A 560 -15.04 4.33 -16.31
C SER A 560 -15.36 4.11 -17.79
N SER A 561 -14.46 3.47 -18.56
CA SER A 561 -14.69 3.10 -19.97
C SER A 561 -15.28 1.69 -20.12
N GLY A 562 -15.51 0.97 -19.01
CA GLY A 562 -16.00 -0.41 -19.04
C GLY A 562 -14.93 -1.44 -19.42
N ASN A 563 -13.64 -1.10 -19.36
CA ASN A 563 -12.59 -2.12 -19.47
C ASN A 563 -12.59 -2.97 -18.20
N ALA A 564 -12.40 -4.28 -18.34
CA ALA A 564 -12.41 -5.22 -17.23
C ALA A 564 -11.01 -5.68 -16.83
N TYR A 565 -10.73 -5.61 -15.54
CA TYR A 565 -9.48 -6.01 -14.92
C TYR A 565 -9.75 -7.19 -14.00
N VAL A 566 -9.20 -8.36 -14.32
CA VAL A 566 -9.41 -9.60 -13.58
C VAL A 566 -8.13 -10.01 -12.88
N ALA A 567 -8.20 -10.26 -11.57
CA ALA A 567 -7.16 -10.95 -10.82
C ALA A 567 -7.55 -12.41 -10.59
N GLY A 568 -6.58 -13.30 -10.79
CA GLY A 568 -6.79 -14.73 -10.66
C GLY A 568 -5.52 -15.51 -10.30
N LEU A 569 -5.72 -16.67 -9.69
CA LEU A 569 -4.69 -17.65 -9.42
C LEU A 569 -4.26 -18.34 -10.71
N ALA A 570 -2.97 -18.62 -10.91
CA ALA A 570 -2.50 -19.50 -11.98
C ALA A 570 -1.31 -20.33 -11.52
N MET A 571 -1.01 -21.45 -12.21
CA MET A 571 0.24 -22.18 -11.96
C MET A 571 1.43 -21.53 -12.68
N CYS A 572 2.53 -21.30 -11.96
CA CYS A 572 3.85 -20.93 -12.47
C CYS A 572 4.85 -22.02 -12.06
N ASN A 573 5.19 -22.89 -13.01
CA ASN A 573 5.97 -24.10 -12.81
C ASN A 573 5.33 -24.99 -11.73
N SER A 574 5.97 -25.14 -10.57
CA SER A 574 5.50 -25.99 -9.45
C SER A 574 4.85 -25.21 -8.30
N SER A 575 4.47 -23.96 -8.51
CA SER A 575 3.91 -23.06 -7.49
C SER A 575 2.75 -22.22 -8.05
N TYR A 576 1.91 -21.69 -7.17
CA TYR A 576 0.88 -20.72 -7.58
C TYR A 576 1.43 -19.30 -7.72
N CYS A 577 0.88 -18.55 -8.65
CA CYS A 577 1.26 -17.18 -8.98
C CYS A 577 0.03 -16.31 -9.31
N TYR A 578 0.18 -14.99 -9.17
CA TYR A 578 -0.84 -14.05 -9.59
C TYR A 578 -0.89 -14.00 -11.12
N LEU A 579 -2.08 -13.95 -11.68
CA LEU A 579 -2.39 -13.63 -13.07
C LEU A 579 -3.36 -12.45 -13.08
N THR A 580 -2.93 -11.34 -13.70
CA THR A 580 -3.75 -10.13 -13.89
C THR A 580 -4.02 -9.96 -15.39
N VAL A 581 -5.27 -9.78 -15.79
CA VAL A 581 -5.68 -9.68 -17.19
C VAL A 581 -6.56 -8.46 -17.41
N LYS A 582 -6.24 -7.65 -18.42
CA LYS A 582 -7.07 -6.54 -18.91
C LYS A 582 -7.80 -6.96 -20.19
N PHE A 583 -9.12 -6.80 -20.18
CA PHE A 583 -9.97 -6.82 -21.36
C PHE A 583 -10.54 -5.43 -21.60
N ASP A 584 -10.76 -5.04 -22.86
CA ASP A 584 -11.56 -3.85 -23.17
C ASP A 584 -13.08 -4.12 -23.02
N ALA A 585 -13.90 -3.09 -23.27
CA ALA A 585 -15.36 -3.19 -23.19
C ALA A 585 -15.98 -4.23 -24.16
N ASP A 586 -15.32 -4.55 -25.27
CA ASP A 586 -15.70 -5.59 -26.25
C ASP A 586 -15.06 -6.96 -25.95
N GLY A 587 -14.25 -7.01 -24.89
CA GLY A 587 -13.64 -8.21 -24.35
C GLY A 587 -12.30 -8.57 -24.99
N ASN A 588 -11.72 -7.74 -25.86
CA ASN A 588 -10.42 -8.08 -26.45
C ASN A 588 -9.34 -7.97 -25.37
N ARG A 589 -8.45 -8.96 -25.29
CA ARG A 589 -7.42 -9.04 -24.25
C ARG A 589 -6.28 -8.07 -24.56
N GLN A 590 -6.31 -6.91 -23.92
CA GLN A 590 -5.33 -5.84 -24.05
C GLN A 590 -3.95 -6.27 -23.50
N TRP A 591 -3.91 -6.88 -22.33
CA TRP A 591 -2.71 -7.53 -21.80
C TRP A 591 -3.02 -8.61 -20.76
N ALA A 592 -2.04 -9.48 -20.50
CA ALA A 592 -2.00 -10.39 -19.36
C ALA A 592 -0.61 -10.33 -18.73
N LYS A 593 -0.55 -10.29 -17.40
CA LYS A 593 0.70 -10.19 -16.63
C LYS A 593 0.67 -11.24 -15.52
N ARG A 594 1.78 -11.95 -15.33
CA ARG A 594 1.98 -12.89 -14.23
C ARG A 594 2.99 -12.33 -13.24
N HIS A 595 2.77 -12.57 -11.95
CA HIS A 595 3.73 -12.26 -10.91
C HIS A 595 3.89 -13.47 -9.99
N HIS A 596 5.14 -13.89 -9.79
CA HIS A 596 5.52 -15.09 -9.03
C HIS A 596 6.71 -14.77 -8.14
N SER A 597 6.61 -15.13 -6.86
CA SER A 597 7.55 -14.74 -5.81
C SER A 597 8.78 -15.64 -5.67
N GLY A 598 8.93 -16.65 -6.52
CA GLY A 598 10.02 -17.61 -6.49
C GLY A 598 9.54 -19.04 -6.20
N PRO A 599 10.35 -20.07 -6.52
CA PRO A 599 9.91 -21.47 -6.60
C PRO A 599 9.44 -22.09 -5.27
N THR A 600 9.74 -21.46 -4.14
CA THR A 600 9.29 -21.90 -2.81
C THR A 600 7.98 -21.24 -2.36
N ARG A 601 7.41 -20.31 -3.14
CA ARG A 601 6.26 -19.49 -2.73
C ARG A 601 5.03 -19.73 -3.61
N ASP A 602 3.89 -19.86 -2.94
CA ASP A 602 2.57 -19.87 -3.56
C ASP A 602 1.88 -18.52 -3.32
N ASP A 603 1.58 -17.80 -4.39
CA ASP A 603 0.95 -16.48 -4.35
C ASP A 603 -0.53 -16.59 -4.72
N TYR A 604 -1.42 -16.32 -3.76
CA TYR A 604 -2.87 -16.39 -3.91
C TYR A 604 -3.49 -14.98 -3.94
N PRO A 605 -3.95 -14.46 -5.09
CA PRO A 605 -4.61 -13.16 -5.15
C PRO A 605 -6.03 -13.26 -4.60
N LEU A 606 -6.53 -12.14 -4.06
CA LEU A 606 -7.83 -12.07 -3.37
C LEU A 606 -8.67 -10.87 -3.81
N ALA A 607 -8.05 -9.71 -4.07
CA ALA A 607 -8.76 -8.52 -4.52
C ALA A 607 -7.98 -7.75 -5.60
N ILE A 608 -8.72 -7.05 -6.47
CA ILE A 608 -8.21 -6.11 -7.47
C ILE A 608 -8.99 -4.81 -7.39
N GLY A 609 -8.28 -3.68 -7.53
CA GLY A 609 -8.86 -2.35 -7.71
C GLY A 609 -8.17 -1.61 -8.84
N VAL A 610 -8.85 -0.61 -9.40
CA VAL A 610 -8.32 0.32 -10.39
C VAL A 610 -8.59 1.75 -9.92
N ASP A 611 -7.59 2.63 -9.99
CA ASP A 611 -7.76 4.05 -9.62
C ASP A 611 -8.25 4.91 -10.80
N GLY A 612 -8.62 6.17 -10.52
CA GLY A 612 -9.13 7.11 -11.53
C GLY A 612 -8.13 7.48 -12.65
N THR A 613 -6.84 7.11 -12.50
CA THR A 613 -5.82 7.27 -13.55
C THR A 613 -5.58 5.99 -14.35
N GLY A 614 -6.24 4.88 -13.97
CA GLY A 614 -6.11 3.59 -14.61
C GLY A 614 -4.96 2.72 -14.10
N ASN A 615 -4.33 3.05 -12.95
CA ASN A 615 -3.41 2.10 -12.31
C ASN A 615 -4.19 0.98 -11.66
N ILE A 616 -3.62 -0.23 -11.66
CA ILE A 616 -4.23 -1.45 -11.20
C ILE A 616 -3.46 -1.96 -9.98
N TYR A 617 -4.18 -2.32 -8.92
CA TYR A 617 -3.62 -2.83 -7.68
C TYR A 617 -4.20 -4.19 -7.38
N VAL A 618 -3.35 -5.21 -7.32
CA VAL A 618 -3.75 -6.60 -6.99
C VAL A 618 -3.13 -6.98 -5.66
N THR A 619 -3.94 -7.52 -4.74
CA THR A 619 -3.47 -7.98 -3.43
C THR A 619 -3.97 -9.35 -3.05
N GLY A 620 -3.28 -9.99 -2.12
CA GLY A 620 -3.57 -11.31 -1.58
C GLY A 620 -2.44 -11.85 -0.72
N ASN A 621 -2.36 -13.16 -0.61
CA ASN A 621 -1.34 -13.86 0.19
C ASN A 621 -0.10 -14.21 -0.65
N SER A 622 1.06 -14.30 -0.01
CA SER A 622 2.27 -14.98 -0.49
C SER A 622 2.77 -15.92 0.60
N ARG A 623 2.47 -17.22 0.45
CA ARG A 623 2.81 -18.27 1.41
C ARG A 623 4.12 -18.94 1.05
N ASP A 624 5.01 -19.02 2.03
CA ASP A 624 6.32 -19.66 1.93
C ASP A 624 6.21 -21.14 2.29
N ARG A 625 6.48 -22.04 1.33
CA ARG A 625 6.31 -23.48 1.54
C ARG A 625 7.35 -24.12 2.44
N GLN A 626 8.48 -23.45 2.70
CA GLN A 626 9.55 -23.98 3.56
C GLN A 626 9.34 -23.59 5.03
N SER A 627 8.95 -22.35 5.28
CA SER A 627 8.68 -21.83 6.63
C SER A 627 7.20 -21.92 7.03
N ASN A 628 6.31 -22.33 6.11
CA ASN A 628 4.85 -22.26 6.19
C ASN A 628 4.25 -20.85 6.38
N SER A 629 5.08 -19.79 6.47
CA SER A 629 4.65 -18.43 6.81
C SER A 629 4.00 -17.69 5.63
N SER A 630 2.94 -16.93 5.93
CA SER A 630 2.12 -16.19 4.96
C SER A 630 2.18 -14.69 5.23
N GLY A 631 2.38 -13.90 4.17
CA GLY A 631 2.36 -12.44 4.24
C GLY A 631 1.50 -11.82 3.15
N ILE A 632 1.17 -10.54 3.31
CA ILE A 632 0.44 -9.76 2.30
C ILE A 632 1.40 -9.44 1.14
N LEU A 633 0.97 -9.75 -0.08
CA LEU A 633 1.63 -9.37 -1.32
C LEU A 633 0.70 -8.42 -2.08
N THR A 634 1.24 -7.28 -2.53
CA THR A 634 0.52 -6.30 -3.34
C THR A 634 1.37 -5.87 -4.53
N VAL A 635 0.75 -5.75 -5.71
CA VAL A 635 1.43 -5.38 -6.96
C VAL A 635 0.70 -4.21 -7.62
N LYS A 636 1.40 -3.11 -7.93
CA LYS A 636 0.89 -2.01 -8.76
C LYS A 636 1.32 -2.21 -10.21
N TYR A 637 0.35 -2.14 -11.12
CA TYR A 637 0.58 -2.00 -12.57
C TYR A 637 0.09 -0.63 -13.05
N ALA A 638 0.78 -0.04 -14.01
CA ALA A 638 0.26 1.10 -14.78
C ALA A 638 -0.79 0.63 -15.81
N ALA A 639 -1.54 1.56 -16.42
CA ALA A 639 -2.64 1.24 -17.34
C ALA A 639 -2.25 0.38 -18.57
N ASN A 640 -0.98 0.43 -18.98
CA ASN A 640 -0.34 -0.38 -20.04
C ASN A 640 0.08 -1.79 -19.57
N GLY A 641 -0.08 -2.11 -18.29
CA GLY A 641 0.31 -3.39 -17.68
C GLY A 641 1.79 -3.49 -17.32
N GLU A 642 2.56 -2.40 -17.34
CA GLU A 642 3.91 -2.39 -16.77
C GLU A 642 3.85 -2.35 -15.23
N ARG A 643 4.77 -3.05 -14.57
CA ARG A 643 4.75 -3.27 -13.12
C ARG A 643 5.54 -2.17 -12.42
N ALA A 644 4.85 -1.18 -11.85
CA ALA A 644 5.46 -0.03 -11.19
C ALA A 644 6.22 -0.44 -9.91
N TRP A 645 5.54 -1.17 -9.01
CA TRP A 645 6.13 -1.68 -7.77
C TRP A 645 5.48 -2.98 -7.29
N ILE A 646 6.17 -3.63 -6.35
CA ILE A 646 5.69 -4.73 -5.52
C ILE A 646 5.86 -4.29 -4.05
N SER A 647 4.92 -4.67 -3.20
CA SER A 647 5.02 -4.63 -1.74
C SER A 647 4.88 -6.03 -1.17
N ARG A 648 5.67 -6.35 -0.14
CA ARG A 648 5.50 -7.59 0.65
C ARG A 648 5.51 -7.23 2.13
N TYR A 649 4.34 -7.17 2.72
CA TYR A 649 4.20 -6.84 4.12
C TYR A 649 4.11 -8.09 4.99
N ARG A 650 4.93 -8.12 6.04
CA ARG A 650 4.71 -8.94 7.24
C ARG A 650 4.97 -8.09 8.48
N TRP A 651 4.16 -8.26 9.52
CA TRP A 651 4.32 -7.53 10.77
C TRP A 651 5.57 -8.01 11.52
N SER A 652 5.78 -9.32 11.58
CA SER A 652 6.94 -9.95 12.20
C SER A 652 7.50 -11.10 11.35
N LYS A 653 8.53 -11.80 11.84
CA LYS A 653 9.02 -13.04 11.23
C LYS A 653 8.05 -14.21 11.48
N ASP A 654 7.39 -14.17 12.62
CA ASP A 654 6.70 -15.29 13.27
C ASP A 654 5.17 -15.04 13.34
N SER A 655 4.67 -14.11 12.51
CA SER A 655 3.25 -13.84 12.30
C SER A 655 2.82 -14.21 10.89
N ASP A 656 1.54 -14.58 10.77
CA ASP A 656 0.84 -14.78 9.51
C ASP A 656 -0.17 -13.66 9.29
N GLU A 657 -0.14 -13.05 8.09
CA GLU A 657 -1.11 -12.05 7.66
C GLU A 657 -1.98 -12.55 6.50
N ALA A 658 -3.30 -12.44 6.64
CA ALA A 658 -4.29 -12.84 5.65
C ALA A 658 -5.18 -11.64 5.28
N PRO A 659 -5.04 -11.03 4.07
CA PRO A 659 -5.89 -9.94 3.64
C PRO A 659 -7.33 -10.39 3.42
N CYS A 660 -8.28 -9.51 3.71
CA CYS A 660 -9.72 -9.72 3.55
C CYS A 660 -10.40 -8.69 2.65
N GLY A 661 -9.77 -7.55 2.37
CA GLY A 661 -10.29 -6.55 1.43
C GLY A 661 -9.23 -5.60 0.88
N LEU A 662 -9.57 -4.93 -0.21
CA LEU A 662 -8.83 -3.81 -0.80
C LEU A 662 -9.83 -2.71 -1.19
N ALA A 663 -9.50 -1.46 -0.89
CA ALA A 663 -10.28 -0.29 -1.26
C ALA A 663 -9.35 0.82 -1.77
N ILE A 664 -9.88 1.72 -2.60
CA ILE A 664 -9.15 2.86 -3.18
C ILE A 664 -10.00 4.11 -2.94
N ASP A 665 -9.40 5.21 -2.46
CA ASP A 665 -10.12 6.49 -2.30
C ASP A 665 -10.11 7.35 -3.59
N GLU A 666 -10.86 8.46 -3.60
CA GLU A 666 -10.98 9.34 -4.78
C GLU A 666 -9.66 10.06 -5.15
N THR A 667 -8.62 9.98 -4.31
CA THR A 667 -7.25 10.45 -4.61
C THR A 667 -6.31 9.31 -5.06
N GLY A 668 -6.82 8.08 -5.08
CA GLY A 668 -6.10 6.87 -5.49
C GLY A 668 -5.32 6.17 -4.38
N HIS A 669 -5.36 6.63 -3.12
CA HIS A 669 -4.69 5.91 -2.03
C HIS A 669 -5.29 4.52 -1.88
N VAL A 670 -4.44 3.51 -1.72
CA VAL A 670 -4.87 2.11 -1.65
C VAL A 670 -4.79 1.61 -0.23
N TYR A 671 -5.92 1.14 0.28
CA TYR A 671 -6.08 0.61 1.62
C TYR A 671 -6.33 -0.90 1.56
N ILE A 672 -5.71 -1.65 2.46
CA ILE A 672 -5.81 -3.11 2.52
C ILE A 672 -6.06 -3.54 3.96
N ALA A 673 -7.14 -4.28 4.19
CA ALA A 673 -7.48 -4.86 5.48
C ALA A 673 -7.02 -6.32 5.53
N ALA A 674 -6.51 -6.75 6.69
CA ALA A 674 -6.07 -8.12 6.93
C ALA A 674 -6.29 -8.57 8.37
N GLN A 675 -6.47 -9.87 8.58
CA GLN A 675 -6.21 -10.50 9.86
C GLN A 675 -4.69 -10.69 10.01
N ASN A 676 -4.15 -10.39 11.18
CA ASN A 676 -2.80 -10.73 11.61
C ASN A 676 -2.92 -11.71 12.80
N SER A 677 -2.07 -12.74 12.80
CA SER A 677 -2.06 -13.77 13.83
C SER A 677 -0.62 -13.97 14.31
N ALA A 678 -0.38 -13.85 15.63
CA ALA A 678 0.93 -14.17 16.21
C ALA A 678 1.09 -15.69 16.31
N GLY A 679 2.18 -16.24 15.77
CA GLY A 679 2.39 -17.68 15.67
C GLY A 679 2.81 -18.34 16.98
N GLN A 680 2.35 -19.57 17.20
CA GLN A 680 2.88 -20.55 18.17
C GLN A 680 2.87 -20.13 19.67
N SER A 681 2.20 -19.04 20.03
CA SER A 681 1.75 -18.80 21.42
C SER A 681 0.52 -19.66 21.72
N PRO A 682 0.38 -20.25 22.93
CA PRO A 682 -0.87 -20.86 23.36
C PRO A 682 -2.01 -19.83 23.57
N ASP A 683 -1.66 -18.56 23.83
CA ASP A 683 -2.59 -17.42 23.74
C ASP A 683 -2.61 -16.91 22.29
N GLN A 684 -3.57 -17.40 21.48
CA GLN A 684 -3.72 -17.07 20.06
C GLN A 684 -4.41 -15.71 19.84
N SER A 685 -3.78 -14.63 20.30
CA SER A 685 -4.31 -13.29 20.02
C SER A 685 -4.29 -12.97 18.53
N ARG A 686 -5.43 -12.49 18.03
CA ARG A 686 -5.64 -12.11 16.62
C ARG A 686 -6.02 -10.64 16.53
N GLN A 687 -5.41 -9.98 15.56
CA GLN A 687 -5.43 -8.53 15.43
C GLN A 687 -5.84 -8.17 14.00
N HIS A 688 -6.52 -7.04 13.82
CA HIS A 688 -6.74 -6.52 12.47
C HIS A 688 -5.61 -5.56 12.09
N LEU A 689 -5.15 -5.69 10.86
CA LEU A 689 -4.09 -4.91 10.25
C LEU A 689 -4.69 -4.12 9.09
N ILE A 690 -4.38 -2.83 9.03
CA ILE A 690 -4.69 -1.96 7.90
C ILE A 690 -3.38 -1.47 7.31
N LEU A 691 -3.18 -1.66 6.01
CA LEU A 691 -2.11 -1.03 5.25
C LEU A 691 -2.69 0.12 4.43
N LYS A 692 -1.99 1.25 4.36
CA LYS A 692 -2.21 2.33 3.40
C LYS A 692 -0.97 2.46 2.52
N TYR A 693 -1.16 2.43 1.21
CA TYR A 693 -0.15 2.83 0.23
C TYR A 693 -0.45 4.24 -0.25
N HIS A 694 0.60 5.05 -0.38
CA HIS A 694 0.46 6.34 -1.03
C HIS A 694 0.27 6.14 -2.55
N ASN A 695 -0.67 6.88 -3.14
CA ASN A 695 -0.64 7.08 -4.58
C ASN A 695 0.40 8.16 -4.88
N GLY A 696 1.68 7.76 -4.91
CA GLY A 696 2.77 8.64 -5.29
C GLY A 696 2.40 9.34 -6.60
N THR A 697 2.51 10.67 -6.59
CA THR A 697 2.22 11.48 -7.77
C THR A 697 3.07 11.00 -8.94
N ALA A 698 2.44 10.83 -10.10
CA ALA A 698 3.20 10.77 -11.35
C ALA A 698 3.98 12.11 -11.47
N PRO A 699 5.27 12.07 -11.86
CA PRO A 699 6.11 13.26 -11.96
C PRO A 699 5.70 14.17 -13.13
#